data_AF-A6GBK0-F1
#
_entry.id   AF-A6GBK0-F1
#
_cell.length_a   1.000
_cell.length_b   1.000
_cell.length_c   1.000
_cell.angle_alpha   90.00
_cell.angle_beta   90.00
_cell.angle_gamma   90.00
#
_symmetry.space_group_name_H-M   'P 1'
#
loop_
_entity.id
_entity.type
_entity.pdbx_description
1 polymer ?
#
loop_
_entity_poly.entity_id
_entity_poly.type
_entity_poly.pdbx_seq_one_letter_code
_entity_poly.pdbx_strand_id
1 'polypeptide(L)'
;MAAITARLIEHGHAANVPLPDLLAEVGWSEARPPSPDTRVPFPAHWGVWRRIHERGVAGDFGLGFGDGFELSRLGVLGMLMTHSATVEDAMMQQTRFQRLLLDTPFKVTRLEPDKLVVEHPPLAIAMQLPHMIVAGLAYWMRLLRELTGARVDALAVELPHPPLAEPERYRASFGVVPTFDAPRISLEVDRRWWSAPVRAQPTGLETYLETRSRALLRQLPTRGEQLDVVREYIVDELRHCRRPTLGAAAQRVCASTRTLQRKLQAVSMSFDALLDEARRCLSIEYLGDDRLTIGEVAVVLGYSEPATFYRAFKRWTGDAAGGLPSEPPGLMAQRAMAALIWDIQAQHLDEVEFLLEAHARAMASPKYTLAMVEAGLERRLLAHVDGLRVGGEAALAKLLLPALAEGEVEDDHERAAAAAFVILESADEPACARVLDALDAACVRGDRRAREGLRAALGRTRRRGLAPWLGRGLGGLDAAVVAGRIGALADRGADPGAALEAWLDRTDPALSLALAELARFVRDSSRRAALAPALTRWMGDANPELRRAAIDCGLIHGLPGAWPALVAEARASPSRWALDWLARLGDASVHAWLVAQLRERPGPATLWAAGSSGRPRALEAALEPRLLEHPSLGRLAGEVACRIAGAPVEDDALWLDRGRRPSDDPERTLPALEDDALEAELVPHEDLAVRLPDPEALRSWWAQRRDAFDPSQRYCWGRPFALPAVRAALDEAPLRHR
;
A
#
# COMPACT_ATOMS: atom_id res chain seq x y z
N MET A 1 9.47 -18.72 8.42
CA MET A 1 10.74 -19.24 8.94
C MET A 1 11.57 -19.91 7.85
N ALA A 2 12.87 -19.64 7.79
CA ALA A 2 13.81 -20.33 6.92
C ALA A 2 13.99 -21.80 7.31
N ALA A 3 13.73 -22.16 8.57
CA ALA A 3 13.89 -23.53 9.07
C ALA A 3 13.14 -24.60 8.26
N ILE A 4 11.88 -24.34 7.85
CA ILE A 4 11.09 -25.30 7.06
C ILE A 4 11.68 -25.44 5.65
N THR A 5 12.03 -24.32 5.02
CA THR A 5 12.65 -24.31 3.69
C THR A 5 14.07 -24.90 3.71
N ALA A 6 14.86 -24.64 4.75
CA ALA A 6 16.19 -25.21 4.93
C ALA A 6 16.12 -26.74 5.05
N ARG A 7 15.18 -27.26 5.84
CA ARG A 7 14.93 -28.70 5.92
C ARG A 7 14.46 -29.28 4.59
N LEU A 8 13.64 -28.53 3.82
CA LEU A 8 13.21 -28.95 2.49
C LEU A 8 14.40 -29.05 1.54
N ILE A 9 15.33 -28.08 1.61
CA ILE A 9 16.57 -28.08 0.82
C ILE A 9 17.48 -29.24 1.25
N GLU A 10 17.67 -29.48 2.55
CA GLU A 10 18.43 -30.62 3.08
C GLU A 10 17.83 -31.96 2.62
N HIS A 11 16.51 -32.10 2.71
CA HIS A 11 15.82 -33.31 2.28
C HIS A 11 15.91 -33.49 0.76
N GLY A 12 15.77 -32.41 -0.01
CA GLY A 12 15.97 -32.40 -1.47
C GLY A 12 17.38 -32.80 -1.86
N HIS A 13 18.38 -32.30 -1.13
CA HIS A 13 19.78 -32.65 -1.37
C HIS A 13 20.07 -34.12 -1.06
N ALA A 14 19.54 -34.65 0.05
CA ALA A 14 19.61 -36.07 0.39
C ALA A 14 18.90 -36.96 -0.65
N ALA A 15 17.91 -36.43 -1.36
CA ALA A 15 17.24 -37.07 -2.49
C ALA A 15 17.97 -36.89 -3.83
N ASN A 16 19.26 -36.51 -3.81
CA ASN A 16 20.13 -36.28 -4.97
C ASN A 16 19.75 -35.10 -5.87
N VAL A 17 19.01 -34.11 -5.37
CA VAL A 17 18.84 -32.83 -6.08
C VAL A 17 20.06 -31.93 -5.82
N PRO A 18 20.68 -31.31 -6.85
CA PRO A 18 21.84 -30.46 -6.66
C PRO A 18 21.57 -29.32 -5.69
N LEU A 19 22.37 -29.23 -4.62
CA LEU A 19 22.24 -28.19 -3.60
C LEU A 19 22.27 -26.76 -4.17
N PRO A 20 23.12 -26.42 -5.17
CA PRO A 20 23.12 -25.10 -5.77
C PRO A 20 21.79 -24.70 -6.42
N ASP A 21 21.08 -25.65 -7.05
CA ASP A 21 19.79 -25.39 -7.72
C ASP A 21 18.71 -25.04 -6.69
N LEU A 22 18.73 -25.71 -5.54
CA LEU A 22 17.77 -25.50 -4.46
C LEU A 22 18.04 -24.17 -3.72
N LEU A 23 19.31 -23.84 -3.48
CA LEU A 23 19.71 -22.59 -2.84
C LEU A 23 19.42 -21.37 -3.74
N ALA A 24 19.51 -21.52 -5.06
CA ALA A 24 19.23 -20.45 -6.01
C ALA A 24 17.77 -19.96 -5.94
N GLU A 25 16.79 -20.85 -5.76
CA GLU A 25 15.36 -20.48 -5.67
C GLU A 25 15.05 -19.58 -4.47
N VAL A 26 15.88 -19.63 -3.42
CA VAL A 26 15.73 -18.85 -2.18
C VAL A 26 16.77 -17.75 -2.02
N GLY A 27 17.68 -17.60 -3.00
CA GLY A 27 18.76 -16.61 -2.96
C GLY A 27 19.77 -16.85 -1.84
N TRP A 28 19.99 -18.10 -1.44
CA TRP A 28 20.94 -18.46 -0.38
C TRP A 28 22.29 -18.91 -0.94
N SER A 29 23.33 -18.87 -0.11
CA SER A 29 24.66 -19.39 -0.46
C SER A 29 25.15 -20.37 0.60
N GLU A 30 25.95 -21.35 0.19
CA GLU A 30 26.54 -22.35 1.09
C GLU A 30 27.45 -21.71 2.17
N ALA A 31 28.11 -20.61 1.81
CA ALA A 31 29.03 -19.90 2.71
C ALA A 31 28.32 -19.09 3.81
N ARG A 32 27.00 -18.86 3.70
CA ARG A 32 26.23 -18.07 4.66
C ARG A 32 24.83 -18.67 4.87
N PRO A 33 24.68 -19.66 5.78
CA PRO A 33 23.37 -20.21 6.09
C PRO A 33 22.46 -19.11 6.66
N PRO A 34 21.17 -19.09 6.27
CA PRO A 34 20.20 -18.13 6.80
C PRO A 34 20.00 -18.35 8.30
N SER A 35 19.60 -17.29 9.01
CA SER A 35 19.08 -17.48 10.37
C SER A 35 17.81 -18.33 10.29
N PRO A 36 17.54 -19.24 11.25
CA PRO A 36 16.28 -19.99 11.30
C PRO A 36 15.03 -19.07 11.20
N ASP A 37 15.16 -17.85 11.72
CA ASP A 37 14.14 -16.80 11.74
C ASP A 37 14.06 -15.99 10.43
N THR A 38 15.00 -16.17 9.50
CA THR A 38 14.99 -15.48 8.20
C THR A 38 13.71 -15.84 7.45
N ARG A 39 13.01 -14.85 6.89
CA ARG A 39 11.79 -15.11 6.12
C ARG A 39 12.12 -15.59 4.72
N VAL A 40 11.41 -16.63 4.29
CA VAL A 40 11.38 -17.09 2.91
C VAL A 40 10.01 -16.75 2.32
N PRO A 41 9.93 -15.92 1.27
CA PRO A 41 8.67 -15.68 0.57
C PRO A 41 8.08 -16.99 0.01
N PHE A 42 6.76 -17.14 0.04
CA PHE A 42 6.11 -18.35 -0.48
C PHE A 42 6.50 -18.70 -1.93
N PRO A 43 6.65 -17.75 -2.89
CA PRO A 43 7.11 -18.08 -4.23
C PRO A 43 8.51 -18.73 -4.27
N ALA A 44 9.41 -18.32 -3.39
CA ALA A 44 10.75 -18.91 -3.27
C ALA A 44 10.68 -20.32 -2.67
N HIS A 45 9.88 -20.51 -1.61
CA HIS A 45 9.62 -21.83 -1.02
C HIS A 45 8.97 -22.79 -2.04
N TRP A 46 8.01 -22.29 -2.81
CA TRP A 46 7.37 -22.99 -3.93
C TRP A 46 8.38 -23.38 -5.01
N GLY A 47 9.30 -22.48 -5.35
CA GLY A 47 10.39 -22.73 -6.30
C GLY A 47 11.21 -23.97 -5.93
N VAL A 48 11.54 -24.14 -4.64
CA VAL A 48 12.25 -25.32 -4.13
C VAL A 48 11.45 -26.60 -4.36
N TRP A 49 10.15 -26.63 -4.04
CA TRP A 49 9.29 -27.78 -4.31
C TRP A 49 9.20 -28.12 -5.79
N ARG A 50 9.07 -27.09 -6.64
CA ARG A 50 9.05 -27.26 -8.09
C ARG A 50 10.34 -27.87 -8.62
N ARG A 51 11.50 -27.40 -8.16
CA ARG A 51 12.80 -27.98 -8.55
C ARG A 51 12.94 -29.45 -8.16
N ILE A 52 12.49 -29.81 -6.97
CA ILE A 52 12.50 -31.20 -6.50
C ILE A 52 11.61 -32.07 -7.40
N HIS A 53 10.42 -31.57 -7.72
CA HIS A 53 9.49 -32.27 -8.61
C HIS A 53 10.03 -32.43 -10.04
N GLU A 54 10.56 -31.37 -10.64
CA GLU A 54 11.16 -31.36 -11.99
C GLU A 54 12.31 -32.36 -12.15
N ARG A 55 13.03 -32.66 -11.06
CA ARG A 55 14.15 -33.60 -11.06
C ARG A 55 13.74 -35.07 -10.98
N GLY A 56 12.45 -35.36 -10.75
CA GLY A 56 11.92 -36.73 -10.78
C GLY A 56 12.45 -37.60 -9.63
N VAL A 57 12.39 -37.10 -8.40
CA VAL A 57 12.79 -37.86 -7.20
C VAL A 57 12.02 -39.19 -7.09
N ALA A 58 12.72 -40.26 -6.70
CA ALA A 58 12.14 -41.59 -6.60
C ALA A 58 11.27 -41.75 -5.33
N GLY A 59 10.08 -42.33 -5.48
CA GLY A 59 9.14 -42.50 -4.39
C GLY A 59 8.42 -41.21 -4.00
N ASP A 60 7.64 -41.25 -2.93
CA ASP A 60 6.96 -40.06 -2.41
C ASP A 60 7.88 -39.27 -1.47
N PHE A 61 8.57 -38.28 -2.02
CA PHE A 61 9.37 -37.32 -1.26
C PHE A 61 8.55 -36.58 -0.20
N GLY A 62 7.27 -36.33 -0.48
CA GLY A 62 6.35 -35.64 0.41
C GLY A 62 6.16 -36.37 1.73
N LEU A 63 5.95 -37.70 1.66
CA LEU A 63 5.82 -38.56 2.85
C LEU A 63 7.05 -38.43 3.76
N GLY A 64 8.25 -38.61 3.20
CA GLY A 64 9.49 -38.55 3.97
C GLY A 64 9.71 -37.18 4.63
N PHE A 65 9.39 -36.10 3.91
CA PHE A 65 9.47 -34.75 4.45
C PHE A 65 8.45 -34.52 5.58
N GLY A 66 7.20 -34.91 5.40
CA GLY A 66 6.14 -34.73 6.39
C GLY A 66 6.34 -35.57 7.66
N ASP A 67 6.71 -36.85 7.51
CA ASP A 67 6.88 -37.79 8.63
C ASP A 67 8.05 -37.40 9.54
N GLY A 68 9.15 -36.91 8.97
CA GLY A 68 10.32 -36.50 9.74
C GLY A 68 10.17 -35.13 10.44
N PHE A 69 8.98 -34.53 10.41
CA PHE A 69 8.75 -33.22 11.04
C PHE A 69 8.75 -33.35 12.58
N GLU A 70 9.25 -32.31 13.25
CA GLU A 70 9.32 -32.22 14.72
C GLU A 70 8.68 -30.92 15.21
N LEU A 71 7.79 -31.00 16.21
CA LEU A 71 7.08 -29.83 16.76
C LEU A 71 8.03 -28.80 17.37
N SER A 72 9.17 -29.24 17.91
CA SER A 72 10.23 -28.38 18.46
C SER A 72 10.81 -27.40 17.42
N ARG A 73 10.71 -27.72 16.13
CA ARG A 73 11.24 -26.89 15.03
C ARG A 73 10.28 -25.76 14.61
N LEU A 74 9.07 -25.68 15.17
CA LEU A 74 8.14 -24.56 14.96
C LEU A 74 8.46 -23.33 15.82
N GLY A 75 9.53 -23.38 16.63
CA GLY A 75 9.95 -22.27 17.47
C GLY A 75 8.85 -21.85 18.45
N VAL A 76 8.59 -20.54 18.55
CA VAL A 76 7.58 -19.98 19.47
C VAL A 76 6.17 -20.55 19.24
N LEU A 77 5.81 -20.87 17.99
CA LEU A 77 4.51 -21.44 17.67
C LEU A 77 4.41 -22.88 18.17
N GLY A 78 5.43 -23.71 17.99
CA GLY A 78 5.45 -25.07 18.54
C GLY A 78 5.38 -25.08 20.06
N MET A 79 6.07 -24.14 20.71
CA MET A 79 5.95 -23.94 22.15
C MET A 79 4.52 -23.53 22.56
N LEU A 80 3.88 -22.62 21.84
CA LEU A 80 2.50 -22.23 22.13
C LEU A 80 1.52 -23.40 21.95
N MET A 81 1.69 -24.20 20.90
CA MET A 81 0.85 -25.38 20.63
C MET A 81 1.00 -26.46 21.70
N THR A 82 2.23 -26.74 22.14
CA THR A 82 2.47 -27.73 23.20
C THR A 82 1.89 -27.32 24.54
N HIS A 83 1.74 -26.02 24.80
CA HIS A 83 1.18 -25.50 26.04
C HIS A 83 -0.32 -25.19 25.96
N SER A 84 -0.99 -25.55 24.85
CA SER A 84 -2.43 -25.35 24.72
C SER A 84 -3.20 -26.42 25.51
N ALA A 85 -4.41 -26.10 26.00
CA ALA A 85 -5.18 -27.02 26.84
C ALA A 85 -5.67 -28.25 26.07
N THR A 86 -6.13 -28.04 24.83
CA THR A 86 -6.63 -29.10 23.95
C THR A 86 -5.94 -29.08 22.58
N VAL A 87 -6.04 -30.19 21.84
CA VAL A 87 -5.56 -30.26 20.45
C VAL A 87 -6.28 -29.23 19.59
N GLU A 88 -7.57 -29.02 19.81
CA GLU A 88 -8.36 -27.94 19.21
C GLU A 88 -7.69 -26.57 19.43
N ASP A 89 -7.38 -26.22 20.68
CA ASP A 89 -6.71 -24.96 20.99
C ASP A 89 -5.36 -24.87 20.27
N ALA A 90 -4.55 -25.92 20.32
CA ALA A 90 -3.24 -25.96 19.66
C ALA A 90 -3.34 -25.72 18.14
N MET A 91 -4.31 -26.37 17.50
CA MET A 91 -4.53 -26.25 16.06
C MET A 91 -5.15 -24.90 15.68
N MET A 92 -5.97 -24.30 16.53
CA MET A 92 -6.44 -22.92 16.35
C MET A 92 -5.28 -21.93 16.46
N GLN A 93 -4.33 -22.12 17.38
CA GLN A 93 -3.11 -21.31 17.45
C GLN A 93 -2.24 -21.48 16.19
N GLN A 94 -2.13 -22.70 15.67
CA GLN A 94 -1.44 -22.98 14.41
C GLN A 94 -2.05 -22.22 13.24
N THR A 95 -3.38 -22.25 13.08
CA THR A 95 -4.10 -21.48 12.05
C THR A 95 -3.86 -19.97 12.20
N ARG A 96 -3.94 -19.46 13.44
CA ARG A 96 -3.80 -18.04 13.73
C ARG A 96 -2.38 -17.50 13.46
N PHE A 97 -1.37 -18.26 13.83
CA PHE A 97 0.03 -17.86 13.75
C PHE A 97 0.80 -18.55 12.61
N GLN A 98 0.12 -19.23 11.68
CA GLN A 98 0.73 -19.95 10.54
C GLN A 98 1.71 -19.09 9.75
N ARG A 99 1.43 -17.78 9.67
CA ARG A 99 2.25 -16.78 8.97
C ARG A 99 3.64 -16.60 9.56
N LEU A 100 3.85 -16.96 10.83
CA LEU A 100 5.20 -17.05 11.41
C LEU A 100 6.04 -18.11 10.65
N LEU A 101 5.40 -19.22 10.25
CA LEU A 101 6.04 -20.35 9.58
C LEU A 101 6.16 -20.15 8.07
N LEU A 102 5.04 -19.97 7.36
CA LEU A 102 4.99 -19.79 5.91
C LEU A 102 3.80 -18.87 5.55
N ASP A 103 3.93 -18.06 4.50
CA ASP A 103 2.81 -17.29 3.93
C ASP A 103 1.96 -18.16 3.00
N THR A 104 1.38 -19.22 3.54
CA THR A 104 0.51 -20.12 2.77
C THR A 104 -0.96 -19.71 2.91
N PRO A 105 -1.74 -19.68 1.81
CA PRO A 105 -3.18 -19.41 1.86
C PRO A 105 -4.02 -20.64 2.28
N PHE A 106 -3.41 -21.68 2.85
CA PHE A 106 -4.07 -22.98 3.04
C PHE A 106 -4.53 -23.19 4.48
N LYS A 107 -5.85 -23.31 4.66
CA LYS A 107 -6.52 -24.50 5.22
C LYS A 107 -7.97 -24.16 5.58
N VAL A 108 -8.91 -24.98 5.10
CA VAL A 108 -10.27 -25.05 5.65
C VAL A 108 -10.31 -26.31 6.52
N THR A 109 -10.66 -26.15 7.80
CA THR A 109 -10.90 -27.27 8.70
C THR A 109 -12.39 -27.37 8.91
N ARG A 110 -13.04 -28.41 8.39
CA ARG A 110 -14.45 -28.65 8.69
C ARG A 110 -14.54 -29.60 9.87
N LEU A 111 -15.23 -29.16 10.90
CA LEU A 111 -15.56 -30.01 12.03
C LEU A 111 -16.96 -30.60 11.82
N GLU A 112 -17.03 -31.91 11.63
CA GLU A 112 -18.28 -32.67 11.54
C GLU A 112 -18.62 -33.30 12.92
N PRO A 113 -19.84 -33.84 13.10
CA PRO A 113 -20.25 -34.41 14.40
C PRO A 113 -19.36 -35.55 14.91
N ASP A 114 -18.79 -36.35 14.02
CA ASP A 114 -18.02 -37.56 14.31
C ASP A 114 -16.56 -37.50 13.83
N LYS A 115 -16.24 -36.59 12.90
CA LYS A 115 -14.90 -36.47 12.32
C LYS A 115 -14.44 -35.03 12.12
N LEU A 116 -13.13 -34.89 12.04
CA LEU A 116 -12.42 -33.69 11.60
C LEU A 116 -11.99 -33.90 10.14
N VAL A 117 -12.37 -32.99 9.25
CA VAL A 117 -11.97 -33.02 7.85
C VAL A 117 -11.01 -31.87 7.55
N VAL A 118 -9.82 -32.22 7.08
CA VAL A 118 -8.83 -31.28 6.58
C VAL A 118 -8.92 -31.25 5.07
N GLU A 119 -9.42 -30.15 4.51
CA GLU A 119 -9.53 -29.95 3.07
C GLU A 119 -8.57 -28.84 2.61
N HIS A 120 -7.89 -29.09 1.48
CA HIS A 120 -6.99 -28.13 0.85
C HIS A 120 -7.58 -27.64 -0.50
N PRO A 121 -7.89 -26.33 -0.66
CA PRO A 121 -8.17 -25.76 -1.98
C PRO A 121 -6.90 -25.20 -2.64
N PRO A 122 -6.75 -25.16 -4.00
CA PRO A 122 -7.47 -25.85 -5.06
C PRO A 122 -6.63 -26.97 -5.75
N LEU A 123 -7.34 -27.94 -6.34
CA LEU A 123 -6.85 -29.15 -7.05
C LEU A 123 -5.71 -28.86 -8.07
N ALA A 124 -5.70 -27.69 -8.71
CA ALA A 124 -4.71 -27.32 -9.74
C ALA A 124 -3.27 -27.17 -9.23
N ILE A 125 -3.08 -26.69 -7.99
CA ILE A 125 -1.76 -26.62 -7.35
C ILE A 125 -1.30 -28.02 -6.94
N ALA A 126 -2.24 -28.84 -6.48
CA ALA A 126 -2.00 -30.20 -6.01
C ALA A 126 -1.60 -31.17 -7.13
N MET A 127 -2.16 -31.00 -8.33
CA MET A 127 -1.74 -31.78 -9.50
C MET A 127 -0.35 -31.38 -10.01
N GLN A 128 0.10 -30.14 -9.77
CA GLN A 128 1.41 -29.66 -10.23
C GLN A 128 2.56 -30.10 -9.31
N LEU A 129 2.31 -30.24 -8.00
CA LEU A 129 3.32 -30.59 -6.99
C LEU A 129 2.77 -31.60 -5.99
N PRO A 130 2.56 -32.87 -6.39
CA PRO A 130 1.89 -33.85 -5.54
C PRO A 130 2.65 -34.16 -4.24
N HIS A 131 3.99 -34.13 -4.26
CA HIS A 131 4.82 -34.28 -3.06
C HIS A 131 4.57 -33.19 -2.00
N MET A 132 4.26 -31.95 -2.41
CA MET A 132 4.00 -30.86 -1.46
C MET A 132 2.70 -31.11 -0.68
N ILE A 133 1.70 -31.69 -1.34
CA ILE A 133 0.40 -32.01 -0.74
C ILE A 133 0.54 -33.14 0.26
N VAL A 134 1.19 -34.23 -0.16
CA VAL A 134 1.42 -35.38 0.71
C VAL A 134 2.26 -34.98 1.93
N ALA A 135 3.25 -34.11 1.75
CA ALA A 135 3.99 -33.51 2.85
C ALA A 135 3.10 -32.74 3.83
N GLY A 136 2.15 -31.94 3.35
CA GLY A 136 1.22 -31.19 4.18
C GLY A 136 0.31 -32.08 5.02
N LEU A 137 -0.24 -33.15 4.43
CA LEU A 137 -1.10 -34.11 5.13
C LEU A 137 -0.31 -34.96 6.14
N ALA A 138 0.88 -35.45 5.76
CA ALA A 138 1.75 -36.21 6.65
C ALA A 138 2.24 -35.35 7.83
N TYR A 139 2.59 -34.08 7.57
CA TYR A 139 2.86 -33.09 8.61
C TYR A 139 1.69 -32.94 9.58
N TRP A 140 0.45 -32.87 9.07
CA TRP A 140 -0.74 -32.76 9.90
C TRP A 140 -0.95 -33.98 10.82
N MET A 141 -0.78 -35.19 10.29
CA MET A 141 -0.83 -36.42 11.09
C MET A 141 0.28 -36.47 12.13
N ARG A 142 1.50 -36.07 11.76
CA ARG A 142 2.64 -36.01 12.67
C ARG A 142 2.37 -35.06 13.83
N LEU A 143 1.81 -33.88 13.53
CA LEU A 143 1.46 -32.86 14.51
C LEU A 143 0.43 -33.36 15.52
N LEU A 144 -0.64 -34.01 15.03
CA LEU A 144 -1.67 -34.62 15.89
C LEU A 144 -1.09 -35.68 16.83
N ARG A 145 -0.21 -36.55 16.32
CA ARG A 145 0.45 -37.59 17.12
C ARG A 145 1.39 -37.02 18.18
N GLU A 146 2.13 -35.94 17.86
CA GLU A 146 3.00 -35.27 18.83
C GLU A 146 2.19 -34.58 19.93
N LEU A 147 1.12 -33.87 19.58
CA LEU A 147 0.28 -33.17 20.54
C LEU A 147 -0.48 -34.13 21.45
N THR A 148 -1.04 -35.21 20.91
CA THR A 148 -1.79 -36.21 21.71
C THR A 148 -0.87 -37.17 22.46
N GLY A 149 0.35 -37.38 21.97
CA GLY A 149 1.22 -38.47 22.43
C GLY A 149 0.70 -39.87 22.09
N ALA A 150 -0.35 -39.97 21.28
CA ALA A 150 -1.04 -41.20 20.96
C ALA A 150 -0.84 -41.58 19.50
N ARG A 151 -1.08 -42.86 19.20
CA ARG A 151 -1.16 -43.31 17.81
C ARG A 151 -2.50 -42.86 17.24
N VAL A 152 -2.44 -41.87 16.35
CA VAL A 152 -3.58 -41.35 15.58
C VAL A 152 -3.50 -41.91 14.17
N ASP A 153 -4.55 -42.59 13.74
CA ASP A 153 -4.73 -43.07 12.38
C ASP A 153 -5.88 -42.28 11.73
N ALA A 154 -5.74 -41.99 10.44
CA ALA A 154 -6.79 -41.33 9.65
C ALA A 154 -7.95 -42.29 9.43
N LEU A 155 -9.17 -41.74 9.32
CA LEU A 155 -10.36 -42.48 8.89
C LEU A 155 -10.35 -42.66 7.36
N ALA A 156 -9.95 -41.62 6.64
CA ALA A 156 -9.83 -41.61 5.19
C ALA A 156 -8.79 -40.58 4.75
N VAL A 157 -8.14 -40.85 3.62
CA VAL A 157 -7.25 -39.90 2.93
C VAL A 157 -7.57 -39.97 1.45
N GLU A 158 -7.73 -38.83 0.81
CA GLU A 158 -7.95 -38.74 -0.64
C GLU A 158 -6.88 -37.87 -1.28
N LEU A 159 -6.30 -38.37 -2.38
CA LEU A 159 -5.24 -37.73 -3.12
C LEU A 159 -5.61 -37.67 -4.61
N PRO A 160 -5.42 -36.52 -5.28
CA PRO A 160 -5.86 -36.31 -6.66
C PRO A 160 -4.83 -36.75 -7.71
N HIS A 161 -3.92 -37.63 -7.33
CA HIS A 161 -2.85 -38.12 -8.18
C HIS A 161 -2.66 -39.62 -7.96
N PRO A 162 -2.04 -40.35 -8.90
CA PRO A 162 -1.70 -41.76 -8.71
C PRO A 162 -0.67 -41.94 -7.58
N PRO A 163 -0.54 -43.15 -7.00
CA PRO A 163 0.43 -43.42 -5.96
C PRO A 163 1.86 -43.14 -6.45
N LEU A 164 2.62 -42.35 -5.68
CA LEU A 164 4.02 -42.04 -5.96
C LEU A 164 4.99 -42.99 -5.25
N ALA A 165 4.48 -43.85 -4.38
CA ALA A 165 5.21 -44.88 -3.65
C ALA A 165 4.33 -46.12 -3.44
N GLU A 166 4.92 -47.19 -2.90
CA GLU A 166 4.17 -48.38 -2.48
C GLU A 166 3.05 -48.00 -1.48
N PRO A 167 1.80 -48.49 -1.67
CA PRO A 167 0.66 -48.21 -0.79
C PRO A 167 0.94 -48.41 0.70
N GLU A 168 1.79 -49.38 1.05
CA GLU A 168 2.21 -49.70 2.41
C GLU A 168 2.92 -48.54 3.11
N ARG A 169 3.66 -47.70 2.35
CA ARG A 169 4.30 -46.50 2.91
C ARG A 169 3.28 -45.45 3.33
N TYR A 170 2.24 -45.27 2.52
CA TYR A 170 1.12 -44.40 2.87
C TYR A 170 0.36 -44.94 4.08
N ARG A 171 0.12 -46.26 4.15
CA ARG A 171 -0.50 -46.90 5.32
C ARG A 171 0.32 -46.71 6.59
N ALA A 172 1.65 -46.75 6.51
CA ALA A 172 2.52 -46.50 7.66
C ALA A 172 2.42 -45.04 8.15
N SER A 173 2.33 -44.07 7.23
CA SER A 173 2.23 -42.64 7.57
C SER A 173 0.82 -42.23 8.01
N PHE A 174 -0.24 -42.66 7.32
CA PHE A 174 -1.62 -42.24 7.57
C PHE A 174 -2.44 -43.22 8.42
N GLY A 175 -2.02 -44.48 8.56
CA GLY A 175 -2.82 -45.55 9.16
C GLY A 175 -3.76 -46.24 8.16
N VAL A 176 -4.03 -45.61 7.03
CA VAL A 176 -4.86 -46.12 5.92
C VAL A 176 -4.14 -45.94 4.59
N VAL A 177 -4.53 -46.72 3.59
CA VAL A 177 -4.11 -46.45 2.21
C VAL A 177 -5.03 -45.35 1.65
N PRO A 178 -4.47 -44.25 1.12
CA PRO A 178 -5.26 -43.22 0.48
C PRO A 178 -6.05 -43.75 -0.71
N THR A 179 -7.22 -43.16 -0.94
CA THR A 179 -7.89 -43.26 -2.23
C THR A 179 -7.17 -42.33 -3.20
N PHE A 180 -6.46 -42.91 -4.15
CA PHE A 180 -5.77 -42.19 -5.22
C PHE A 180 -6.73 -41.82 -6.36
N ASP A 181 -6.31 -40.89 -7.21
CA ASP A 181 -7.11 -40.34 -8.31
C ASP A 181 -8.48 -39.79 -7.87
N ALA A 182 -8.56 -39.31 -6.63
CA ALA A 182 -9.77 -38.76 -6.04
C ALA A 182 -10.00 -37.30 -6.49
N PRO A 183 -11.25 -36.80 -6.56
CA PRO A 183 -11.55 -35.45 -7.02
C PRO A 183 -11.15 -34.35 -6.02
N ARG A 184 -10.67 -34.73 -4.82
CA ARG A 184 -10.36 -33.80 -3.73
C ARG A 184 -9.13 -34.25 -2.95
N ILE A 185 -8.57 -33.31 -2.19
CA ILE A 185 -7.52 -33.56 -1.20
C ILE A 185 -8.18 -33.52 0.17
N SER A 186 -8.31 -34.66 0.80
CA SER A 186 -8.96 -34.76 2.11
C SER A 186 -8.13 -35.61 3.06
N LEU A 187 -8.17 -35.24 4.34
CA LEU A 187 -7.69 -36.06 5.45
C LEU A 187 -8.76 -36.02 6.53
N GLU A 188 -9.32 -37.18 6.84
CA GLU A 188 -10.35 -37.35 7.87
C GLU A 188 -9.76 -38.01 9.10
N VAL A 189 -10.07 -37.47 10.28
CA VAL A 189 -9.60 -38.01 11.57
C VAL A 189 -10.78 -38.05 12.54
N ASP A 190 -10.83 -39.06 13.41
CA ASP A 190 -11.86 -39.17 14.46
C ASP A 190 -11.88 -37.91 15.33
N ARG A 191 -13.08 -37.32 15.51
CA ARG A 191 -13.29 -36.10 16.27
C ARG A 191 -12.76 -36.18 17.71
N ARG A 192 -12.71 -37.38 18.30
CA ARG A 192 -12.19 -37.56 19.67
C ARG A 192 -10.78 -37.00 19.87
N TRP A 193 -9.98 -36.97 18.81
CA TRP A 193 -8.61 -36.45 18.85
C TRP A 193 -8.57 -34.92 18.86
N TRP A 194 -9.62 -34.25 18.38
CA TRP A 194 -9.73 -32.79 18.39
C TRP A 194 -9.92 -32.24 19.80
N SER A 195 -10.77 -32.88 20.59
CA SER A 195 -11.03 -32.49 21.98
C SER A 195 -10.07 -33.16 22.98
N ALA A 196 -9.07 -33.91 22.51
CA ALA A 196 -8.09 -34.53 23.38
C ALA A 196 -7.19 -33.47 24.05
N PRO A 197 -6.78 -33.68 25.32
CA PRO A 197 -5.80 -32.81 25.95
C PRO A 197 -4.45 -32.92 25.25
N VAL A 198 -3.72 -31.80 25.16
CA VAL A 198 -2.32 -31.84 24.72
C VAL A 198 -1.48 -32.56 25.78
N ARG A 199 -0.51 -33.36 25.35
CA ARG A 199 0.34 -34.19 26.22
C ARG A 199 1.15 -33.36 27.22
N ALA A 200 1.62 -32.17 26.83
CA ALA A 200 2.39 -31.33 27.72
C ALA A 200 1.46 -30.60 28.70
N GLN A 201 1.88 -30.50 29.97
CA GLN A 201 1.06 -29.88 31.00
C GLN A 201 1.13 -28.33 30.90
N PRO A 202 0.02 -27.61 31.13
CA PRO A 202 0.01 -26.15 31.22
C PRO A 202 1.04 -25.65 32.24
N THR A 203 2.01 -24.86 31.79
CA THR A 203 3.05 -24.27 32.67
C THR A 203 2.74 -22.81 33.06
N GLY A 204 1.60 -22.27 32.62
CA GLY A 204 1.25 -20.85 32.76
C GLY A 204 1.97 -19.92 31.78
N LEU A 205 2.78 -20.48 30.86
CA LEU A 205 3.51 -19.70 29.83
C LEU A 205 2.65 -19.33 28.61
N GLU A 206 1.41 -19.81 28.52
CA GLU A 206 0.51 -19.59 27.39
C GLU A 206 0.37 -18.10 27.04
N THR A 207 0.04 -17.25 28.01
CA THR A 207 -0.14 -15.82 27.81
C THR A 207 1.14 -15.12 27.35
N TYR A 208 2.30 -15.53 27.86
CA TYR A 208 3.60 -15.03 27.44
C TYR A 208 3.91 -15.44 26.00
N LEU A 209 3.75 -16.72 25.66
CA LEU A 209 4.02 -17.28 24.33
C LEU A 209 3.06 -16.70 23.29
N GLU A 210 1.79 -16.49 23.64
CA GLU A 210 0.81 -15.86 22.78
C GLU A 210 1.15 -14.37 22.55
N THR A 211 1.52 -13.63 23.59
CA THR A 211 1.94 -12.22 23.48
C THR A 211 3.17 -12.08 22.60
N ARG A 212 4.17 -12.93 22.79
CA ARG A 212 5.37 -12.98 21.96
C ARG A 212 5.06 -13.35 20.51
N SER A 213 4.15 -14.31 20.28
CA SER A 213 3.74 -14.72 18.94
C SER A 213 2.99 -13.59 18.22
N ARG A 214 2.13 -12.84 18.91
CA ARG A 214 1.48 -11.62 18.39
C ARG A 214 2.47 -10.51 18.08
N ALA A 215 3.47 -10.29 18.94
CA ALA A 215 4.51 -9.30 18.70
C ALA A 215 5.32 -9.63 17.43
N LEU A 216 5.73 -10.89 17.27
CA LEU A 216 6.41 -11.36 16.07
C LEU A 216 5.51 -11.28 14.83
N LEU A 217 4.23 -11.63 14.95
CA LEU A 217 3.27 -11.51 13.85
C LEU A 217 3.06 -10.04 13.41
N ARG A 218 3.08 -9.08 14.35
CA ARG A 218 2.98 -7.63 14.07
C ARG A 218 4.23 -7.08 13.38
N GLN A 219 5.39 -7.69 13.59
CA GLN A 219 6.62 -7.35 12.87
C GLN A 219 6.60 -7.87 11.42
N LEU A 220 5.70 -8.79 11.09
CA LEU A 220 5.46 -9.21 9.71
C LEU A 220 4.53 -8.20 9.02
N PRO A 221 4.79 -7.82 7.75
CA PRO A 221 3.86 -7.07 6.92
C PRO A 221 2.44 -7.66 6.99
N THR A 222 1.43 -6.86 7.25
CA THR A 222 0.06 -7.32 7.54
C THR A 222 -0.62 -8.01 6.34
N ARG A 223 -1.12 -9.25 6.52
CA ARG A 223 -2.29 -9.81 5.82
C ARG A 223 -3.37 -10.06 6.87
N GLY A 224 -4.59 -9.56 6.65
CA GLY A 224 -5.62 -9.39 7.67
C GLY A 224 -6.44 -10.66 7.97
N GLU A 225 -6.52 -11.05 9.25
CA GLU A 225 -7.36 -12.13 9.81
C GLU A 225 -8.85 -12.04 9.41
N GLN A 226 -9.33 -10.86 9.02
CA GLN A 226 -10.71 -10.63 8.58
C GLN A 226 -10.97 -11.06 7.13
N LEU A 227 -9.93 -11.24 6.30
CA LEU A 227 -10.07 -11.72 4.93
C LEU A 227 -10.49 -13.19 4.87
N ASP A 228 -9.92 -14.00 5.76
CA ASP A 228 -10.12 -15.45 5.73
C ASP A 228 -11.53 -15.82 6.20
N VAL A 229 -12.07 -15.10 7.19
CA VAL A 229 -13.48 -15.22 7.62
C VAL A 229 -14.45 -14.83 6.49
N VAL A 230 -14.11 -13.83 5.67
CA VAL A 230 -14.93 -13.43 4.51
C VAL A 230 -14.87 -14.48 3.41
N ARG A 231 -13.69 -15.07 3.14
CA ARG A 231 -13.55 -16.17 2.18
C ARG A 231 -14.35 -17.40 2.61
N GLU A 232 -14.26 -17.80 3.87
CA GLU A 232 -15.00 -18.94 4.41
C GLU A 232 -16.52 -18.72 4.30
N TYR A 233 -17.00 -17.53 4.64
CA TYR A 233 -18.41 -17.17 4.46
C TYR A 233 -18.85 -17.27 2.99
N ILE A 234 -18.06 -16.75 2.05
CA ILE A 234 -18.39 -16.79 0.63
C ILE A 234 -18.50 -18.24 0.14
N VAL A 235 -17.54 -19.09 0.50
CA VAL A 235 -17.53 -20.51 0.11
C VAL A 235 -18.71 -21.26 0.74
N ASP A 236 -19.00 -21.01 2.02
CA ASP A 236 -20.12 -21.62 2.75
C ASP A 236 -21.48 -21.28 2.11
N GLU A 237 -21.71 -20.01 1.75
CA GLU A 237 -22.94 -19.60 1.08
C GLU A 237 -23.09 -20.25 -0.30
N LEU A 238 -22.03 -20.29 -1.11
CA LEU A 238 -22.07 -20.94 -2.43
C LEU A 238 -22.30 -22.45 -2.35
N ARG A 239 -21.72 -23.15 -1.36
CA ARG A 239 -21.94 -24.59 -1.14
C ARG A 239 -23.38 -24.93 -0.76
N HIS A 240 -24.10 -24.00 -0.12
CA HIS A 240 -25.50 -24.15 0.24
C HIS A 240 -26.48 -23.55 -0.79
N CYS A 241 -26.00 -23.25 -2.01
CA CYS A 241 -26.78 -22.62 -3.07
C CYS A 241 -27.40 -21.26 -2.67
N ARG A 242 -26.75 -20.53 -1.76
CA ARG A 242 -27.15 -19.19 -1.32
C ARG A 242 -26.25 -18.13 -1.93
N ARG A 243 -26.77 -16.91 -2.08
CA ARG A 243 -26.03 -15.80 -2.71
C ARG A 243 -25.20 -15.04 -1.66
N PRO A 244 -23.87 -15.05 -1.75
CA PRO A 244 -23.04 -14.30 -0.83
C PRO A 244 -23.26 -12.80 -1.03
N THR A 245 -23.56 -12.08 0.04
CA THR A 245 -23.64 -10.61 0.04
C THR A 245 -22.57 -10.00 0.93
N LEU A 246 -22.08 -8.83 0.51
CA LEU A 246 -21.11 -8.04 1.27
C LEU A 246 -21.67 -7.59 2.64
N GLY A 247 -22.97 -7.32 2.73
CA GLY A 247 -23.62 -6.93 3.99
C GLY A 247 -23.57 -8.04 5.04
N ALA A 248 -23.89 -9.28 4.65
CA ALA A 248 -23.80 -10.43 5.55
C ALA A 248 -22.33 -10.84 5.83
N ALA A 249 -21.41 -10.65 4.88
CA ALA A 249 -19.98 -10.79 5.13
C ALA A 249 -19.48 -9.81 6.22
N ALA A 250 -19.96 -8.56 6.17
CA ALA A 250 -19.61 -7.53 7.15
C ALA A 250 -20.13 -7.88 8.56
N GLN A 251 -21.35 -8.43 8.66
CA GLN A 251 -21.89 -8.93 9.92
C GLN A 251 -21.07 -10.09 10.51
N ARG A 252 -20.61 -11.03 9.68
CA ARG A 252 -19.77 -12.17 10.10
C ARG A 252 -18.44 -11.75 10.74
N VAL A 253 -17.91 -10.58 10.38
CA VAL A 253 -16.67 -10.01 10.94
C VAL A 253 -16.91 -8.85 11.91
N CYS A 254 -18.16 -8.69 12.40
CA CYS A 254 -18.58 -7.62 13.30
C CYS A 254 -18.19 -6.21 12.81
N ALA A 255 -18.36 -5.94 11.51
CA ALA A 255 -18.04 -4.66 10.88
C ALA A 255 -19.22 -4.11 10.05
N SER A 256 -19.19 -2.81 9.74
CA SER A 256 -20.05 -2.24 8.70
C SER A 256 -19.51 -2.55 7.30
N THR A 257 -20.38 -2.58 6.29
CA THR A 257 -20.03 -2.81 4.86
C THR A 257 -18.86 -1.93 4.41
N ARG A 258 -18.91 -0.62 4.70
CA ARG A 258 -17.85 0.36 4.37
C ARG A 258 -16.54 0.05 5.10
N THR A 259 -16.62 -0.42 6.34
CA THR A 259 -15.44 -0.80 7.12
C THR A 259 -14.79 -2.06 6.56
N LEU A 260 -15.59 -3.04 6.14
CA LEU A 260 -15.08 -4.26 5.52
C LEU A 260 -14.47 -3.96 4.14
N GLN A 261 -15.11 -3.14 3.30
CA GLN A 261 -14.56 -2.71 2.01
C GLN A 261 -13.23 -1.98 2.16
N ARG A 262 -13.14 -0.99 3.06
CA ARG A 262 -11.89 -0.26 3.33
C ARG A 262 -10.79 -1.21 3.81
N LYS A 263 -11.13 -2.22 4.62
CA LYS A 263 -10.18 -3.22 5.12
C LYS A 263 -9.71 -4.18 4.03
N LEU A 264 -10.62 -4.59 3.14
CA LEU A 264 -10.31 -5.38 1.94
C LEU A 264 -9.39 -4.58 1.00
N GLN A 265 -9.69 -3.30 0.76
CA GLN A 265 -8.87 -2.41 -0.05
C GLN A 265 -7.48 -2.15 0.54
N ALA A 266 -7.37 -2.04 1.87
CA ALA A 266 -6.08 -1.86 2.56
C ALA A 266 -5.10 -3.03 2.35
N VAL A 267 -5.60 -4.19 1.91
CA VAL A 267 -4.83 -5.39 1.57
C VAL A 267 -4.95 -5.75 0.07
N SER A 268 -5.37 -4.79 -0.76
CA SER A 268 -5.51 -4.92 -2.22
C SER A 268 -6.45 -6.06 -2.66
N MET A 269 -7.54 -6.27 -1.93
CA MET A 269 -8.59 -7.23 -2.29
C MET A 269 -9.96 -6.54 -2.36
N SER A 270 -10.90 -7.11 -3.11
CA SER A 270 -12.31 -6.71 -3.11
C SER A 270 -13.19 -7.90 -2.79
N PHE A 271 -14.43 -7.66 -2.34
CA PHE A 271 -15.37 -8.75 -2.09
C PHE A 271 -15.70 -9.51 -3.37
N ASP A 272 -15.82 -8.81 -4.49
CA ASP A 272 -16.07 -9.44 -5.79
C ASP A 272 -14.88 -10.28 -6.27
N ALA A 273 -13.65 -9.86 -6.00
CA ALA A 273 -12.46 -10.66 -6.28
C ALA A 273 -12.41 -11.94 -5.44
N LEU A 274 -12.79 -11.86 -4.15
CA LEU A 274 -12.90 -13.04 -3.28
C LEU A 274 -14.05 -13.96 -3.71
N LEU A 275 -15.16 -13.39 -4.20
CA LEU A 275 -16.31 -14.12 -4.72
C LEU A 275 -15.98 -14.85 -6.02
N ASP A 276 -15.30 -14.19 -6.96
CA ASP A 276 -14.84 -14.80 -8.21
C ASP A 276 -13.76 -15.85 -7.95
N GLU A 277 -12.86 -15.64 -6.97
CA GLU A 277 -11.88 -16.64 -6.53
C GLU A 277 -12.57 -17.90 -6.00
N ALA A 278 -13.57 -17.74 -5.13
CA ALA A 278 -14.34 -18.86 -4.58
C ALA A 278 -15.16 -19.59 -5.65
N ARG A 279 -15.83 -18.85 -6.55
CA ARG A 279 -16.58 -19.42 -7.67
C ARG A 279 -15.69 -20.20 -8.63
N ARG A 280 -14.50 -19.69 -8.93
CA ARG A 280 -13.52 -20.38 -9.76
C ARG A 280 -13.10 -21.70 -9.10
N CYS A 281 -12.77 -21.67 -7.81
CA CYS A 281 -12.38 -22.89 -7.09
C CYS A 281 -13.51 -23.94 -7.06
N LEU A 282 -14.73 -23.54 -6.72
CA LEU A 282 -15.89 -24.44 -6.68
C LEU A 282 -16.33 -24.89 -8.08
N SER A 283 -16.14 -24.08 -9.12
CA SER A 283 -16.43 -24.49 -10.50
C SER A 283 -15.55 -25.64 -10.99
N ILE A 284 -14.27 -25.61 -10.61
CA ILE A 284 -13.33 -26.69 -10.93
C ILE A 284 -13.70 -27.96 -10.16
N GLU A 285 -14.17 -27.82 -8.91
CA GLU A 285 -14.65 -28.93 -8.08
C GLU A 285 -15.92 -29.57 -8.66
N TYR A 286 -16.94 -28.78 -9.02
CA TYR A 286 -18.23 -29.30 -9.50
C TYR A 286 -18.23 -29.76 -10.96
N LEU A 287 -17.36 -29.21 -11.81
CA LEU A 287 -17.18 -29.70 -13.18
C LEU A 287 -16.42 -31.04 -13.24
N GLY A 288 -15.83 -31.48 -12.11
CA GLY A 288 -15.23 -32.80 -11.97
C GLY A 288 -16.21 -33.89 -11.50
N ASP A 289 -17.48 -33.56 -11.24
CA ASP A 289 -18.53 -34.53 -10.87
C ASP A 289 -19.43 -34.82 -12.09
N ASP A 290 -19.32 -36.03 -12.65
CA ASP A 290 -20.07 -36.48 -13.84
C ASP A 290 -21.60 -36.46 -13.66
N ARG A 291 -22.10 -36.23 -12.44
CA ARG A 291 -23.52 -36.14 -12.12
C ARG A 291 -24.09 -34.73 -12.26
N LEU A 292 -23.25 -33.70 -12.40
CA LEU A 292 -23.67 -32.30 -12.50
C LEU A 292 -23.47 -31.77 -13.92
N THR A 293 -24.54 -31.22 -14.50
CA THR A 293 -24.44 -30.52 -15.78
C THR A 293 -23.85 -29.12 -15.58
N ILE A 294 -23.20 -28.59 -16.62
CA ILE A 294 -22.65 -27.21 -16.62
C ILE A 294 -23.72 -26.16 -16.23
N GLY A 295 -24.99 -26.40 -16.60
CA GLY A 295 -26.10 -25.53 -16.22
C GLY A 295 -26.41 -25.57 -14.72
N GLU A 296 -26.35 -26.75 -14.10
CA GLU A 296 -26.54 -26.92 -12.65
C GLU A 296 -25.36 -26.34 -11.87
N VAL A 297 -24.13 -26.50 -12.36
CA VAL A 297 -22.94 -25.87 -11.78
C VAL A 297 -23.08 -24.33 -11.77
N ALA A 298 -23.60 -23.73 -12.85
CA ALA A 298 -23.85 -22.29 -12.89
C ALA A 298 -24.84 -21.83 -11.80
N VAL A 299 -25.91 -22.59 -11.58
CA VAL A 299 -26.94 -22.29 -10.57
C VAL A 299 -26.38 -22.43 -9.15
N VAL A 300 -25.64 -23.51 -8.87
CA VAL A 300 -25.01 -23.75 -7.56
C VAL A 300 -24.01 -22.64 -7.21
N LEU A 301 -23.28 -22.12 -8.20
CA LEU A 301 -22.32 -21.02 -8.02
C LEU A 301 -22.96 -19.62 -8.00
N GLY A 302 -24.30 -19.55 -8.02
CA GLY A 302 -25.06 -18.32 -7.90
C GLY A 302 -24.96 -17.42 -9.13
N TYR A 303 -24.82 -17.99 -10.33
CA TYR A 303 -25.02 -17.28 -11.59
C TYR A 303 -26.49 -17.30 -12.00
N SER A 304 -26.99 -16.16 -12.47
CA SER A 304 -28.37 -16.04 -12.96
C SER A 304 -28.62 -16.86 -14.23
N GLU A 305 -27.57 -17.09 -15.03
CA GLU A 305 -27.65 -17.80 -16.32
C GLU A 305 -26.37 -18.59 -16.61
N PRO A 306 -26.46 -19.80 -17.21
CA PRO A 306 -25.30 -20.61 -17.60
C PRO A 306 -24.33 -19.92 -18.58
N ALA A 307 -24.82 -19.03 -19.45
CA ALA A 307 -24.00 -18.28 -20.38
C ALA A 307 -23.05 -17.27 -19.69
N THR A 308 -23.44 -16.77 -18.52
CA THR A 308 -22.62 -15.88 -17.70
C THR A 308 -21.54 -16.65 -16.97
N PHE A 309 -21.88 -17.85 -16.47
CA PHE A 309 -20.91 -18.79 -15.93
C PHE A 309 -19.89 -19.22 -17.00
N TYR A 310 -20.33 -19.56 -18.22
CA TYR A 310 -19.44 -19.97 -19.31
C TYR A 310 -18.41 -18.89 -19.68
N ARG A 311 -18.83 -17.62 -19.74
CA ARG A 311 -17.94 -16.48 -19.97
C ARG A 311 -16.94 -16.29 -18.82
N ALA A 312 -17.40 -16.42 -17.58
CA ALA A 312 -16.54 -16.33 -16.40
C ALA A 312 -15.52 -17.50 -16.35
N PHE A 313 -15.98 -18.73 -16.60
CA PHE A 313 -15.16 -19.92 -16.65
C PHE A 313 -14.10 -19.87 -17.77
N LYS A 314 -14.50 -19.45 -18.98
CA LYS A 314 -13.57 -19.26 -20.11
C LYS A 314 -12.50 -18.21 -19.81
N ARG A 315 -12.87 -17.11 -19.14
CA ARG A 315 -11.92 -16.09 -18.66
C ARG A 315 -10.93 -16.67 -17.64
N TRP A 316 -11.35 -17.64 -16.83
CA TRP A 316 -10.51 -18.25 -15.80
C TRP A 316 -9.56 -19.35 -16.30
N THR A 317 -9.93 -20.10 -17.36
CA THR A 317 -9.17 -21.29 -17.79
C THR A 317 -8.21 -21.06 -18.96
N GLY A 318 -8.42 -20.03 -19.78
CA GLY A 318 -7.62 -19.82 -21.00
C GLY A 318 -7.90 -20.87 -22.09
N ASP A 319 -7.87 -20.48 -23.36
CA ASP A 319 -8.22 -21.35 -24.49
C ASP A 319 -7.21 -22.49 -24.71
N ALA A 320 -7.69 -23.75 -24.69
CA ALA A 320 -6.97 -24.91 -25.24
C ALA A 320 -7.77 -25.58 -26.36
N ALA A 321 -7.10 -25.69 -27.52
CA ALA A 321 -7.28 -26.56 -28.69
C ALA A 321 -8.22 -26.15 -29.86
N GLY A 322 -7.60 -25.89 -31.02
CA GLY A 322 -8.21 -26.13 -32.35
C GLY A 322 -7.60 -25.42 -33.58
N GLY A 323 -6.43 -25.85 -34.09
CA GLY A 323 -6.06 -25.77 -35.54
C GLY A 323 -5.01 -24.74 -36.02
N LEU A 324 -3.87 -25.22 -36.57
CA LEU A 324 -2.81 -24.51 -37.35
C LEU A 324 -3.22 -24.32 -38.84
N PRO A 325 -2.60 -23.49 -39.73
CA PRO A 325 -1.15 -23.12 -39.76
C PRO A 325 -0.75 -21.67 -40.23
N SER A 326 0.52 -21.32 -39.97
CA SER A 326 1.43 -20.32 -40.61
C SER A 326 1.00 -18.86 -40.87
N GLU A 327 1.92 -17.89 -40.64
CA GLU A 327 1.96 -16.46 -41.11
C GLU A 327 1.86 -15.36 -39.99
N PRO A 328 1.95 -14.05 -40.31
CA PRO A 328 3.10 -13.16 -40.56
C PRO A 328 3.35 -12.19 -39.35
N PRO A 329 4.35 -11.26 -39.39
CA PRO A 329 4.79 -10.46 -38.22
C PRO A 329 3.71 -9.64 -37.49
N GLY A 330 2.60 -9.26 -38.16
CA GLY A 330 1.46 -8.56 -37.54
C GLY A 330 0.66 -9.41 -36.55
N LEU A 331 0.74 -10.74 -36.65
CA LEU A 331 0.04 -11.66 -35.75
C LEU A 331 0.77 -11.83 -34.41
N MET A 332 2.05 -11.44 -34.29
CA MET A 332 2.76 -11.41 -32.99
C MET A 332 2.21 -10.33 -32.08
N ALA A 333 1.88 -9.15 -32.62
CA ALA A 333 1.21 -8.09 -31.87
C ALA A 333 -0.20 -8.54 -31.44
N GLN A 334 -0.97 -9.17 -32.33
CA GLN A 334 -2.30 -9.74 -32.00
C GLN A 334 -2.22 -10.93 -31.02
N ARG A 335 -1.20 -11.79 -31.10
CA ARG A 335 -0.96 -12.87 -30.13
C ARG A 335 -0.43 -12.36 -28.80
N ALA A 336 0.38 -11.30 -28.75
CA ALA A 336 0.73 -10.60 -27.52
C ALA A 336 -0.52 -9.96 -26.90
N MET A 337 -1.37 -9.36 -27.73
CA MET A 337 -2.69 -8.83 -27.34
C MET A 337 -3.64 -9.92 -26.85
N ALA A 338 -3.53 -11.17 -27.34
CA ALA A 338 -4.33 -12.31 -26.90
C ALA A 338 -3.72 -13.10 -25.73
N ALA A 339 -2.38 -13.01 -25.53
CA ALA A 339 -1.64 -13.66 -24.45
C ALA A 339 -1.52 -12.80 -23.19
N LEU A 340 -1.71 -11.48 -23.31
CA LEU A 340 -1.81 -10.58 -22.18
C LEU A 340 -3.11 -10.82 -21.42
N ILE A 341 -2.99 -11.11 -20.13
CA ILE A 341 -4.12 -11.20 -19.22
C ILE A 341 -4.61 -9.77 -18.96
N TRP A 342 -5.61 -9.31 -19.72
CA TRP A 342 -6.10 -7.93 -19.67
C TRP A 342 -6.61 -7.51 -18.29
N ASP A 343 -7.18 -8.43 -17.52
CA ASP A 343 -7.60 -8.15 -16.15
C ASP A 343 -6.41 -7.76 -15.26
N ILE A 344 -5.22 -8.35 -15.50
CA ILE A 344 -3.98 -7.99 -14.78
C ILE A 344 -3.46 -6.62 -15.25
N GLN A 345 -3.52 -6.35 -16.55
CA GLN A 345 -3.11 -5.04 -17.10
C GLN A 345 -4.02 -3.91 -16.60
N ALA A 346 -5.34 -4.13 -16.58
CA ALA A 346 -6.30 -3.20 -16.01
C ALA A 346 -6.04 -2.98 -14.51
N GLN A 347 -5.81 -4.05 -13.75
CA GLN A 347 -5.47 -3.96 -12.34
C GLN A 347 -4.16 -3.20 -12.09
N HIS A 348 -3.16 -3.33 -12.96
CA HIS A 348 -1.95 -2.50 -12.85
C HIS A 348 -2.25 -1.02 -13.05
N LEU A 349 -3.13 -0.64 -13.99
CA LEU A 349 -3.52 0.76 -14.18
C LEU A 349 -4.31 1.30 -12.98
N ASP A 350 -5.28 0.53 -12.47
CA ASP A 350 -6.06 0.92 -11.28
C ASP A 350 -5.15 1.13 -10.06
N GLU A 351 -4.14 0.28 -9.90
CA GLU A 351 -3.19 0.42 -8.80
C GLU A 351 -2.21 1.59 -9.01
N VAL A 352 -1.83 1.92 -10.25
CA VAL A 352 -1.05 3.14 -10.54
C VAL A 352 -1.85 4.39 -10.17
N GLU A 353 -3.12 4.44 -10.55
CA GLU A 353 -4.04 5.53 -10.21
C GLU A 353 -4.11 5.73 -8.69
N PHE A 354 -4.45 4.66 -7.95
CA PHE A 354 -4.49 4.67 -6.49
C PHE A 354 -3.16 5.08 -5.86
N LEU A 355 -2.03 4.56 -6.36
CA LEU A 355 -0.72 4.82 -5.79
C LEU A 355 -0.21 6.23 -6.08
N LEU A 356 -0.58 6.84 -7.21
CA LEU A 356 -0.28 8.25 -7.48
C LEU A 356 -1.00 9.17 -6.48
N GLU A 357 -2.27 8.89 -6.18
CA GLU A 357 -2.98 9.62 -5.13
C GLU A 357 -2.40 9.36 -3.74
N ALA A 358 -2.12 8.10 -3.41
CA ALA A 358 -1.57 7.73 -2.12
C ALA A 358 -0.20 8.39 -1.91
N HIS A 359 0.62 8.44 -2.97
CA HIS A 359 1.88 9.16 -2.98
C HIS A 359 1.66 10.66 -2.74
N ALA A 360 0.72 11.30 -3.44
CA ALA A 360 0.40 12.71 -3.23
C ALA A 360 -0.04 13.01 -1.79
N ARG A 361 -0.91 12.18 -1.20
CA ARG A 361 -1.34 12.28 0.21
C ARG A 361 -0.18 12.04 1.18
N ALA A 362 0.75 11.13 0.86
CA ALA A 362 1.91 10.85 1.70
C ALA A 362 2.85 12.07 1.82
N MET A 363 2.95 12.90 0.78
CA MET A 363 3.78 14.12 0.80
C MET A 363 3.32 15.15 1.84
N ALA A 364 2.07 15.11 2.29
CA ALA A 364 1.52 15.97 3.34
C ALA A 364 1.28 15.24 4.67
N SER A 365 1.78 14.01 4.81
CA SER A 365 1.45 13.15 5.95
C SER A 365 2.36 13.34 7.18
N PRO A 366 1.82 13.25 8.41
CA PRO A 366 2.62 13.25 9.64
C PRO A 366 3.31 11.90 9.91
N LYS A 367 3.01 10.87 9.10
CA LYS A 367 3.47 9.50 9.34
C LYS A 367 4.55 9.05 8.36
N TYR A 368 4.52 9.58 7.14
CA TYR A 368 5.47 9.19 6.11
C TYR A 368 6.72 10.04 6.17
N THR A 369 7.88 9.40 6.11
CA THR A 369 9.16 10.02 5.79
C THR A 369 9.49 9.78 4.32
N LEU A 370 10.52 10.45 3.77
CA LEU A 370 10.94 10.21 2.39
C LEU A 370 11.31 8.73 2.16
N ALA A 371 12.07 8.15 3.09
CA ALA A 371 12.48 6.74 3.01
C ALA A 371 11.29 5.78 3.01
N MET A 372 10.21 6.08 3.75
CA MET A 372 8.99 5.26 3.77
C MET A 372 8.23 5.34 2.44
N VAL A 373 8.16 6.54 1.84
CA VAL A 373 7.53 6.70 0.51
C VAL A 373 8.35 5.98 -0.54
N GLU A 374 9.66 6.16 -0.56
CA GLU A 374 10.57 5.51 -1.51
C GLU A 374 10.50 3.97 -1.40
N ALA A 375 10.63 3.42 -0.20
CA ALA A 375 10.64 1.96 0.00
C ALA A 375 9.28 1.30 -0.15
N GLY A 376 8.19 2.06 0.03
CA GLY A 376 6.82 1.57 0.05
C GLY A 376 6.00 1.98 -1.18
N LEU A 377 5.46 3.20 -1.16
CA LEU A 377 4.51 3.69 -2.16
C LEU A 377 5.15 3.84 -3.54
N GLU A 378 6.32 4.46 -3.63
CA GLU A 378 7.00 4.71 -4.89
C GLU A 378 7.51 3.41 -5.53
N ARG A 379 8.08 2.49 -4.73
CA ARG A 379 8.49 1.17 -5.23
C ARG A 379 7.31 0.36 -5.78
N ARG A 380 6.16 0.39 -5.10
CA ARG A 380 4.93 -0.26 -5.61
C ARG A 380 4.46 0.41 -6.89
N LEU A 381 4.40 1.74 -6.92
CA LEU A 381 3.96 2.50 -8.09
C LEU A 381 4.78 2.09 -9.32
N LEU A 382 6.11 2.08 -9.19
CA LEU A 382 7.00 1.69 -10.28
C LEU A 382 6.84 0.22 -10.68
N ALA A 383 6.58 -0.68 -9.74
CA ALA A 383 6.33 -2.09 -10.06
C ALA A 383 5.06 -2.28 -10.90
N HIS A 384 4.00 -1.51 -10.64
CA HIS A 384 2.78 -1.54 -11.45
C HIS A 384 2.97 -0.86 -12.82
N VAL A 385 3.75 0.23 -12.87
CA VAL A 385 4.20 0.82 -14.14
C VAL A 385 5.00 -0.20 -14.96
N ASP A 386 5.95 -0.93 -14.35
CA ASP A 386 6.72 -1.97 -15.03
C ASP A 386 5.83 -3.14 -15.48
N GLY A 387 4.79 -3.49 -14.71
CA GLY A 387 3.76 -4.47 -15.12
C GLY A 387 3.00 -4.05 -16.38
N LEU A 388 2.68 -2.76 -16.53
CA LEU A 388 2.10 -2.21 -17.76
C LEU A 388 3.10 -2.16 -18.91
N ARG A 389 4.39 -1.92 -18.62
CA ARG A 389 5.47 -1.95 -19.62
C ARG A 389 5.67 -3.32 -20.24
N VAL A 390 5.49 -4.39 -19.47
CA VAL A 390 5.49 -5.77 -20.00
C VAL A 390 4.40 -5.95 -21.07
N GLY A 391 3.27 -5.23 -20.94
CA GLY A 391 2.22 -5.20 -21.95
C GLY A 391 2.58 -4.49 -23.25
N GLY A 392 3.64 -3.66 -23.24
CA GLY A 392 4.20 -3.01 -24.43
C GLY A 392 3.18 -2.20 -25.24
N GLU A 393 3.33 -2.22 -26.56
CA GLU A 393 2.46 -1.50 -27.49
C GLU A 393 0.98 -1.93 -27.40
N ALA A 394 0.72 -3.19 -27.06
CA ALA A 394 -0.63 -3.69 -26.87
C ALA A 394 -1.35 -3.01 -25.69
N ALA A 395 -0.68 -2.90 -24.53
CA ALA A 395 -1.24 -2.19 -23.37
C ALA A 395 -1.39 -0.69 -23.63
N LEU A 396 -0.43 -0.09 -24.34
CA LEU A 396 -0.52 1.30 -24.78
C LEU A 396 -1.78 1.54 -25.63
N ALA A 397 -1.99 0.73 -26.68
CA ALA A 397 -3.08 0.93 -27.63
C ALA A 397 -4.46 0.60 -27.06
N LYS A 398 -4.57 -0.45 -26.24
CA LYS A 398 -5.88 -0.95 -25.76
C LYS A 398 -6.31 -0.36 -24.42
N LEU A 399 -5.38 0.11 -23.59
CA LEU A 399 -5.68 0.55 -22.23
C LEU A 399 -5.26 2.00 -21.98
N LEU A 400 -3.99 2.36 -22.24
CA LEU A 400 -3.47 3.67 -21.84
C LEU A 400 -3.96 4.82 -22.73
N LEU A 401 -3.94 4.64 -24.06
CA LEU A 401 -4.43 5.67 -24.99
C LEU A 401 -5.96 5.88 -24.87
N PRO A 402 -6.79 4.83 -24.72
CA PRO A 402 -8.21 4.99 -24.40
C PRO A 402 -8.42 5.71 -23.07
N ALA A 403 -7.75 5.31 -21.98
CA ALA A 403 -7.88 5.99 -20.69
C ALA A 403 -7.50 7.48 -20.74
N LEU A 404 -6.52 7.85 -21.58
CA LEU A 404 -6.14 9.24 -21.81
C LEU A 404 -7.22 10.02 -22.59
N ALA A 405 -7.98 9.36 -23.46
CA ALA A 405 -9.07 9.94 -24.24
C ALA A 405 -10.44 9.87 -23.52
N GLU A 406 -10.65 8.89 -22.65
CA GLU A 406 -11.88 8.71 -21.85
C GLU A 406 -12.00 9.74 -20.74
N GLY A 407 -10.89 10.33 -20.28
CA GLY A 407 -10.87 11.51 -19.41
C GLY A 407 -11.50 12.77 -20.05
N GLU A 408 -12.02 12.68 -21.28
CA GLU A 408 -12.91 13.67 -21.91
C GLU A 408 -14.38 13.56 -21.43
N VAL A 409 -14.72 12.51 -20.68
CA VAL A 409 -16.03 12.28 -20.04
C VAL A 409 -15.92 12.64 -18.55
N GLU A 410 -16.92 13.35 -18.01
CA GLU A 410 -16.89 14.22 -16.81
C GLU A 410 -16.44 13.63 -15.45
N ASP A 411 -15.90 12.41 -15.32
CA ASP A 411 -15.61 11.81 -14.00
C ASP A 411 -14.34 10.93 -13.89
N ASP A 412 -13.44 10.88 -14.89
CA ASP A 412 -12.27 9.97 -14.88
C ASP A 412 -10.90 10.63 -15.10
N HIS A 413 -10.68 11.81 -14.49
CA HIS A 413 -9.45 12.59 -14.67
C HIS A 413 -8.22 11.95 -13.99
N GLU A 414 -8.43 11.26 -12.88
CA GLU A 414 -7.40 10.54 -12.12
C GLU A 414 -6.79 9.41 -12.96
N ARG A 415 -7.64 8.66 -13.66
CA ARG A 415 -7.20 7.60 -14.56
C ARG A 415 -6.47 8.14 -15.78
N ALA A 416 -6.92 9.25 -16.35
CA ALA A 416 -6.19 9.93 -17.44
C ALA A 416 -4.81 10.40 -16.99
N ALA A 417 -4.68 10.95 -15.78
CA ALA A 417 -3.40 11.33 -15.19
C ALA A 417 -2.48 10.11 -14.94
N ALA A 418 -3.05 8.99 -14.48
CA ALA A 418 -2.33 7.74 -14.29
C ALA A 418 -1.82 7.18 -15.62
N ALA A 419 -2.68 7.13 -16.65
CA ALA A 419 -2.30 6.71 -17.99
C ALA A 419 -1.20 7.59 -18.58
N ALA A 420 -1.33 8.92 -18.44
CA ALA A 420 -0.30 9.87 -18.85
C ALA A 420 1.05 9.61 -18.16
N PHE A 421 1.04 9.36 -16.85
CA PHE A 421 2.25 9.04 -16.09
C PHE A 421 2.91 7.75 -16.63
N VAL A 422 2.13 6.68 -16.85
CA VAL A 422 2.64 5.43 -17.41
C VAL A 422 3.23 5.64 -18.80
N ILE A 423 2.53 6.34 -19.69
CA ILE A 423 2.99 6.63 -21.07
C ILE A 423 4.34 7.35 -21.05
N LEU A 424 4.47 8.37 -20.19
CA LEU A 424 5.70 9.15 -20.08
C LEU A 424 6.90 8.32 -19.59
N GLU A 425 6.68 7.38 -18.67
CA GLU A 425 7.71 6.45 -18.15
C GLU A 425 8.08 5.33 -19.14
N SER A 426 7.18 4.96 -20.05
CA SER A 426 7.28 3.69 -20.79
C SER A 426 7.50 3.82 -22.30
N ALA A 427 7.00 4.88 -22.93
CA ALA A 427 6.77 4.89 -24.37
C ALA A 427 7.71 5.82 -25.17
N ASP A 428 7.73 5.67 -26.48
CA ASP A 428 8.54 6.48 -27.40
C ASP A 428 7.97 7.91 -27.58
N GLU A 429 8.68 8.75 -28.35
CA GLU A 429 8.31 10.17 -28.55
C GLU A 429 6.88 10.35 -29.14
N PRO A 430 6.40 9.52 -30.08
CA PRO A 430 5.01 9.56 -30.57
C PRO A 430 3.94 9.34 -29.50
N ALA A 431 4.11 8.34 -28.64
CA ALA A 431 3.15 8.08 -27.56
C ALA A 431 3.13 9.23 -26.54
N CYS A 432 4.30 9.80 -26.23
CA CYS A 432 4.40 10.99 -25.39
C CYS A 432 3.66 12.18 -26.02
N ALA A 433 3.72 12.37 -27.35
CA ALA A 433 2.98 13.41 -28.06
C ALA A 433 1.48 13.39 -27.74
N ARG A 434 0.89 12.21 -27.55
CA ARG A 434 -0.52 12.07 -27.19
C ARG A 434 -0.84 12.66 -25.82
N VAL A 435 0.09 12.62 -24.86
CA VAL A 435 -0.08 13.25 -23.54
C VAL A 435 -0.06 14.77 -23.65
N LEU A 436 0.75 15.32 -24.54
CA LEU A 436 0.79 16.75 -24.81
C LEU A 436 -0.47 17.23 -25.54
N ASP A 437 -0.94 16.46 -26.54
CA ASP A 437 -2.22 16.72 -27.21
C ASP A 437 -3.37 16.74 -26.20
N ALA A 438 -3.40 15.80 -25.25
CA ALA A 438 -4.41 15.74 -24.20
C ALA A 438 -4.35 16.96 -23.26
N LEU A 439 -3.14 17.41 -22.89
CA LEU A 439 -2.97 18.62 -22.08
C LEU A 439 -3.46 19.86 -22.82
N ASP A 440 -3.08 20.01 -24.09
CA ASP A 440 -3.48 21.14 -24.92
C ASP A 440 -5.01 21.17 -25.09
N ALA A 441 -5.62 20.00 -25.33
CA ALA A 441 -7.08 19.87 -25.44
C ALA A 441 -7.80 20.23 -24.12
N ALA A 442 -7.29 19.77 -22.97
CA ALA A 442 -7.81 20.13 -21.66
C ALA A 442 -7.73 21.65 -21.40
N CYS A 443 -6.63 22.29 -21.81
CA CYS A 443 -6.47 23.74 -21.75
C CYS A 443 -7.51 24.47 -22.60
N VAL A 444 -7.72 24.05 -23.85
CA VAL A 444 -8.70 24.67 -24.76
C VAL A 444 -10.13 24.51 -24.24
N ARG A 445 -10.46 23.36 -23.62
CA ARG A 445 -11.78 23.11 -23.03
C ARG A 445 -12.01 23.85 -21.70
N GLY A 446 -10.97 24.37 -21.07
CA GLY A 446 -11.05 24.95 -19.72
C GLY A 446 -11.24 23.91 -18.62
N ASP A 447 -10.91 22.63 -18.89
CA ASP A 447 -11.02 21.54 -17.93
C ASP A 447 -9.87 21.62 -16.90
N ARG A 448 -10.19 22.18 -15.74
CA ARG A 448 -9.21 22.40 -14.67
C ARG A 448 -8.64 21.09 -14.12
N ARG A 449 -9.48 20.07 -13.88
CA ARG A 449 -9.07 18.82 -13.24
C ARG A 449 -8.18 17.99 -14.15
N ALA A 450 -8.58 17.81 -15.41
CA ALA A 450 -7.74 17.12 -16.39
C ALA A 450 -6.38 17.82 -16.56
N ARG A 451 -6.38 19.15 -16.70
CA ARG A 451 -5.16 19.94 -16.84
C ARG A 451 -4.22 19.78 -15.64
N GLU A 452 -4.73 19.84 -14.42
CA GLU A 452 -3.94 19.65 -13.20
C GLU A 452 -3.39 18.23 -13.08
N GLY A 453 -4.18 17.20 -13.39
CA GLY A 453 -3.75 15.80 -13.40
C GLY A 453 -2.63 15.53 -14.41
N LEU A 454 -2.80 15.99 -15.65
CA LEU A 454 -1.81 15.84 -16.73
C LEU A 454 -0.53 16.63 -16.44
N ARG A 455 -0.64 17.86 -15.94
CA ARG A 455 0.52 18.64 -15.44
C ARG A 455 1.27 17.89 -14.36
N ALA A 456 0.55 17.31 -13.39
CA ALA A 456 1.16 16.59 -12.29
C ALA A 456 1.90 15.32 -12.78
N ALA A 457 1.38 14.62 -13.80
CA ALA A 457 2.08 13.51 -14.45
C ALA A 457 3.39 13.98 -15.13
N LEU A 458 3.33 15.07 -15.91
CA LEU A 458 4.49 15.68 -16.58
C LEU A 458 5.54 16.22 -15.59
N GLY A 459 5.11 16.73 -14.44
CA GLY A 459 5.97 17.20 -13.36
C GLY A 459 6.72 16.06 -12.65
N ARG A 460 6.07 14.91 -12.47
CA ARG A 460 6.58 13.79 -11.66
C ARG A 460 7.37 12.74 -12.45
N THR A 461 7.17 12.65 -13.77
CA THR A 461 7.90 11.66 -14.58
C THR A 461 9.41 11.87 -14.55
N ARG A 462 10.13 10.75 -14.48
CA ARG A 462 11.59 10.65 -14.47
C ARG A 462 12.20 10.77 -15.86
N ARG A 463 11.37 10.86 -16.91
CA ARG A 463 11.83 11.00 -18.29
C ARG A 463 12.68 12.26 -18.46
N ARG A 464 13.86 12.08 -19.06
CA ARG A 464 14.78 13.17 -19.42
C ARG A 464 14.40 13.75 -20.79
N GLY A 465 14.76 15.02 -21.03
CA GLY A 465 14.52 15.67 -22.33
C GLY A 465 13.10 16.18 -22.57
N LEU A 466 12.18 16.07 -21.60
CA LEU A 466 10.82 16.62 -21.72
C LEU A 466 10.76 18.14 -21.75
N ALA A 467 11.67 18.85 -21.08
CA ALA A 467 11.63 20.30 -21.01
C ALA A 467 11.82 20.98 -22.39
N PRO A 468 12.85 20.61 -23.19
CA PRO A 468 12.94 21.08 -24.57
C PRO A 468 11.71 20.73 -25.42
N TRP A 469 11.06 19.59 -25.14
CA TRP A 469 9.89 19.12 -25.87
C TRP A 469 8.61 19.94 -25.55
N LEU A 470 8.36 20.22 -24.27
CA LEU A 470 7.28 21.12 -23.82
C LEU A 470 7.45 22.55 -24.36
N GLY A 471 8.70 23.00 -24.52
CA GLY A 471 9.04 24.32 -25.06
C GLY A 471 8.90 24.48 -26.58
N ARG A 472 8.74 23.39 -27.35
CA ARG A 472 8.69 23.49 -28.83
C ARG A 472 7.37 24.11 -29.29
N GLY A 473 7.46 25.05 -30.23
CA GLY A 473 6.30 25.57 -30.95
C GLY A 473 5.37 26.49 -30.15
N LEU A 474 5.74 26.92 -28.95
CA LEU A 474 4.88 27.74 -28.08
C LEU A 474 4.42 29.06 -28.71
N GLY A 475 5.22 29.66 -29.61
CA GLY A 475 4.92 30.98 -30.20
C GLY A 475 3.65 31.05 -31.06
N GLY A 476 3.14 29.92 -31.55
CA GLY A 476 1.94 29.85 -32.41
C GLY A 476 0.69 29.31 -31.71
N LEU A 477 0.74 29.04 -30.41
CA LEU A 477 -0.35 28.40 -29.67
C LEU A 477 -1.24 29.42 -28.97
N ASP A 478 -2.45 28.97 -28.63
CA ASP A 478 -3.40 29.72 -27.79
C ASP A 478 -2.83 30.01 -26.40
N ALA A 479 -3.22 31.13 -25.80
CA ALA A 479 -2.69 31.56 -24.50
C ALA A 479 -2.94 30.53 -23.38
N ALA A 480 -4.10 29.85 -23.37
CA ALA A 480 -4.41 28.82 -22.39
C ALA A 480 -3.50 27.58 -22.56
N VAL A 481 -3.18 27.23 -23.80
CA VAL A 481 -2.26 26.12 -24.12
C VAL A 481 -0.83 26.48 -23.70
N VAL A 482 -0.37 27.69 -24.02
CA VAL A 482 0.94 28.18 -23.56
C VAL A 482 1.00 28.18 -22.03
N ALA A 483 -0.04 28.66 -21.35
CA ALA A 483 -0.11 28.64 -19.89
C ALA A 483 -0.03 27.22 -19.32
N GLY A 484 -0.73 26.24 -19.91
CA GLY A 484 -0.67 24.83 -19.50
C GLY A 484 0.73 24.23 -19.62
N ARG A 485 1.39 24.45 -20.76
CA ARG A 485 2.75 23.95 -21.00
C ARG A 485 3.81 24.64 -20.16
N ILE A 486 3.70 25.96 -19.95
CA ILE A 486 4.54 26.72 -19.02
C ILE A 486 4.34 26.23 -17.58
N GLY A 487 3.10 25.92 -17.19
CA GLY A 487 2.80 25.29 -15.93
C GLY A 487 3.52 23.94 -15.76
N ALA A 488 3.46 23.08 -16.78
CA ALA A 488 4.18 21.81 -16.76
C ALA A 488 5.72 22.00 -16.68
N LEU A 489 6.27 23.04 -17.31
CA LEU A 489 7.69 23.41 -17.15
C LEU A 489 8.00 23.89 -15.73
N ALA A 490 7.09 24.65 -15.11
CA ALA A 490 7.22 25.09 -13.72
C ALA A 490 7.23 23.90 -12.76
N ASP A 491 6.31 22.94 -12.94
CA ASP A 491 6.23 21.72 -12.12
C ASP A 491 7.53 20.88 -12.21
N ARG A 492 8.23 20.96 -13.34
CA ARG A 492 9.53 20.32 -13.57
C ARG A 492 10.73 21.16 -13.11
N GLY A 493 10.51 22.40 -12.71
CA GLY A 493 11.57 23.37 -12.44
C GLY A 493 12.49 23.64 -13.64
N ALA A 494 11.93 23.59 -14.85
CA ALA A 494 12.69 23.64 -16.09
C ALA A 494 12.48 24.96 -16.84
N ASP A 495 13.55 25.73 -16.98
CA ASP A 495 13.55 27.04 -17.61
C ASP A 495 13.63 26.93 -19.16
N PRO A 496 12.64 27.46 -19.92
CA PRO A 496 12.57 27.37 -21.38
C PRO A 496 13.51 28.33 -22.12
N GLY A 497 14.36 29.10 -21.45
CA GLY A 497 15.31 29.98 -22.11
C GLY A 497 14.75 31.38 -22.38
N ALA A 498 15.24 32.04 -23.44
CA ALA A 498 14.83 33.38 -23.84
C ALA A 498 13.37 33.47 -24.31
N ALA A 499 12.74 32.32 -24.66
CA ALA A 499 11.33 32.29 -25.06
C ALA A 499 10.40 32.82 -23.95
N LEU A 500 10.81 32.68 -22.68
CA LEU A 500 10.05 33.18 -21.52
C LEU A 500 9.79 34.68 -21.59
N GLU A 501 10.78 35.45 -22.02
CA GLU A 501 10.75 36.92 -22.02
C GLU A 501 9.69 37.46 -23.00
N ALA A 502 9.45 36.74 -24.09
CA ALA A 502 8.46 37.12 -25.11
C ALA A 502 7.00 37.07 -24.60
N TRP A 503 6.75 36.49 -23.42
CA TRP A 503 5.41 36.34 -22.86
C TRP A 503 5.14 37.21 -21.63
N LEU A 504 6.15 37.89 -21.08
CA LEU A 504 6.02 38.67 -19.83
C LEU A 504 5.09 39.88 -19.95
N ASP A 505 4.99 40.45 -21.15
CA ASP A 505 4.15 41.61 -21.42
C ASP A 505 2.69 41.23 -21.74
N ARG A 506 2.38 39.94 -21.86
CA ARG A 506 1.00 39.49 -22.10
C ARG A 506 0.16 39.68 -20.84
N THR A 507 -1.12 39.98 -21.05
CA THR A 507 -2.09 40.29 -19.98
C THR A 507 -3.02 39.13 -19.65
N ASP A 508 -2.84 37.97 -20.29
CA ASP A 508 -3.63 36.78 -19.98
C ASP A 508 -3.37 36.32 -18.52
N PRO A 509 -4.40 36.18 -17.67
CA PRO A 509 -4.22 35.84 -16.26
C PRO A 509 -3.60 34.46 -16.03
N ALA A 510 -4.03 33.44 -16.79
CA ALA A 510 -3.55 32.08 -16.62
C ALA A 510 -2.08 31.96 -17.03
N LEU A 511 -1.70 32.62 -18.13
CA LEU A 511 -0.32 32.71 -18.59
C LEU A 511 0.55 33.48 -17.59
N SER A 512 0.09 34.62 -17.10
CA SER A 512 0.83 35.42 -16.11
C SER A 512 1.13 34.62 -14.84
N LEU A 513 0.14 33.86 -14.35
CA LEU A 513 0.31 32.97 -13.20
C LEU A 513 1.35 31.88 -13.50
N ALA A 514 1.22 31.18 -14.63
CA ALA A 514 2.16 30.13 -15.01
C ALA A 514 3.60 30.67 -15.17
N LEU A 515 3.76 31.87 -15.73
CA LEU A 515 5.05 32.55 -15.84
C LEU A 515 5.64 32.91 -14.47
N ALA A 516 4.82 33.42 -13.54
CA ALA A 516 5.25 33.71 -12.18
C ALA A 516 5.65 32.44 -11.41
N GLU A 517 4.90 31.35 -11.58
CA GLU A 517 5.24 30.03 -11.03
C GLU A 517 6.60 29.54 -11.55
N LEU A 518 6.81 29.61 -12.86
CA LEU A 518 8.05 29.17 -13.52
C LEU A 518 9.26 30.05 -13.17
N ALA A 519 9.05 31.37 -13.03
CA ALA A 519 10.10 32.35 -12.81
C ALA A 519 10.98 32.01 -11.58
N ARG A 520 10.44 31.33 -10.57
CA ARG A 520 11.19 30.90 -9.37
C ARG A 520 12.37 29.96 -9.69
N PHE A 521 12.32 29.27 -10.82
CA PHE A 521 13.33 28.29 -11.24
C PHE A 521 14.40 28.87 -12.19
N VAL A 522 14.25 30.13 -12.61
CA VAL A 522 15.20 30.81 -13.49
C VAL A 522 16.46 31.18 -12.68
N ARG A 523 17.59 30.56 -13.01
CA ARG A 523 18.86 30.75 -12.29
C ARG A 523 19.77 31.81 -12.91
N ASP A 524 19.65 32.03 -14.22
CA ASP A 524 20.50 32.98 -14.93
C ASP A 524 20.27 34.42 -14.45
N SER A 525 21.34 35.13 -14.10
CA SER A 525 21.25 36.46 -13.50
C SER A 525 20.73 37.52 -14.47
N SER A 526 21.05 37.44 -15.77
CA SER A 526 20.55 38.40 -16.76
C SER A 526 19.05 38.23 -16.97
N ARG A 527 18.57 36.98 -17.02
CA ARG A 527 17.16 36.68 -17.19
C ARG A 527 16.34 36.95 -15.94
N ARG A 528 16.91 36.73 -14.75
CA ARG A 528 16.29 37.21 -13.49
C ARG A 528 16.09 38.72 -13.49
N ALA A 529 17.04 39.49 -14.03
CA ALA A 529 16.89 40.94 -14.18
C ALA A 529 15.78 41.30 -15.18
N ALA A 530 15.64 40.55 -16.28
CA ALA A 530 14.56 40.72 -17.26
C ALA A 530 13.15 40.41 -16.68
N LEU A 531 13.06 39.48 -15.72
CA LEU A 531 11.81 39.12 -15.04
C LEU A 531 11.37 40.12 -13.96
N ALA A 532 12.32 40.86 -13.39
CA ALA A 532 12.08 41.72 -12.22
C ALA A 532 10.96 42.77 -12.42
N PRO A 533 10.84 43.46 -13.58
CA PRO A 533 9.75 44.42 -13.80
C PRO A 533 8.37 43.75 -13.79
N ALA A 534 8.22 42.60 -14.45
CA ALA A 534 6.95 41.87 -14.49
C ALA A 534 6.54 41.36 -13.11
N LEU A 535 7.49 40.75 -12.37
CA LEU A 535 7.25 40.28 -11.01
C LEU A 535 6.87 41.42 -10.07
N THR A 536 7.55 42.57 -10.16
CA THR A 536 7.24 43.74 -9.32
C THR A 536 5.84 44.26 -9.59
N ARG A 537 5.42 44.30 -10.86
CA ARG A 537 4.03 44.65 -11.24
C ARG A 537 3.03 43.65 -10.65
N TRP A 538 3.30 42.35 -10.79
CA TRP A 538 2.38 41.30 -10.34
C TRP A 538 2.26 41.19 -8.81
N MET A 539 3.25 41.63 -8.02
CA MET A 539 3.13 41.72 -6.56
C MET A 539 2.02 42.68 -6.08
N GLY A 540 1.57 43.60 -6.94
CA GLY A 540 0.45 44.50 -6.67
C GLY A 540 -0.85 44.09 -7.36
N ASP A 541 -0.90 42.93 -8.01
CA ASP A 541 -2.06 42.51 -8.82
C ASP A 541 -3.29 42.21 -7.94
N ALA A 542 -4.48 42.43 -8.51
CA ALA A 542 -5.74 42.12 -7.84
C ALA A 542 -5.94 40.61 -7.66
N ASN A 543 -5.44 39.78 -8.59
CA ASN A 543 -5.50 38.34 -8.49
C ASN A 543 -4.58 37.82 -7.37
N PRO A 544 -5.12 37.21 -6.30
CA PRO A 544 -4.32 36.74 -5.17
C PRO A 544 -3.35 35.61 -5.52
N GLU A 545 -3.67 34.73 -6.48
CA GLU A 545 -2.78 33.63 -6.88
C GLU A 545 -1.53 34.16 -7.59
N LEU A 546 -1.74 35.05 -8.56
CA LEU A 546 -0.66 35.72 -9.28
C LEU A 546 0.20 36.57 -8.34
N ARG A 547 -0.44 37.34 -7.45
CA ARG A 547 0.25 38.15 -6.46
C ARG A 547 1.15 37.31 -5.55
N ARG A 548 0.63 36.18 -5.03
CA ARG A 548 1.42 35.26 -4.18
C ARG A 548 2.57 34.61 -4.94
N ALA A 549 2.33 34.13 -6.16
CA ALA A 549 3.38 33.55 -7.01
C ALA A 549 4.50 34.56 -7.31
N ALA A 550 4.14 35.82 -7.56
CA ALA A 550 5.10 36.90 -7.78
C ALA A 550 5.89 37.24 -6.50
N ILE A 551 5.23 37.29 -5.34
CA ILE A 551 5.90 37.49 -4.04
C ILE A 551 6.86 36.33 -3.75
N ASP A 552 6.44 35.07 -3.91
CA ASP A 552 7.30 33.89 -3.75
C ASP A 552 8.57 34.02 -4.59
N CYS A 553 8.39 34.32 -5.88
CA CYS A 553 9.49 34.47 -6.82
C CYS A 553 10.40 35.64 -6.43
N GLY A 554 9.82 36.77 -6.01
CA GLY A 554 10.57 37.93 -5.56
C GLY A 554 11.38 37.67 -4.29
N LEU A 555 10.86 36.88 -3.34
CA LEU A 555 11.59 36.47 -2.15
C LEU A 555 12.77 35.56 -2.50
N ILE A 556 12.55 34.59 -3.40
CA ILE A 556 13.60 33.66 -3.88
C ILE A 556 14.71 34.42 -4.61
N HIS A 557 14.36 35.41 -5.45
CA HIS A 557 15.33 36.18 -6.22
C HIS A 557 15.92 37.39 -5.50
N GLY A 558 15.39 37.75 -4.32
CA GLY A 558 15.84 38.91 -3.54
C GLY A 558 15.40 40.26 -4.11
N LEU A 559 14.20 40.35 -4.68
CA LEU A 559 13.68 41.61 -5.24
C LEU A 559 13.26 42.59 -4.12
N PRO A 560 13.63 43.89 -4.21
CA PRO A 560 13.50 44.86 -3.11
C PRO A 560 12.05 45.26 -2.70
N GLY A 561 11.01 44.71 -3.34
CA GLY A 561 9.60 44.92 -2.95
C GLY A 561 8.90 43.70 -2.35
N ALA A 562 9.49 42.51 -2.47
CA ALA A 562 8.81 41.26 -2.15
C ALA A 562 8.58 41.09 -0.63
N TRP A 563 9.57 41.46 0.19
CA TRP A 563 9.46 41.38 1.64
C TRP A 563 8.40 42.34 2.23
N PRO A 564 8.39 43.64 1.88
CA PRO A 564 7.29 44.53 2.27
C PRO A 564 5.91 44.05 1.82
N ALA A 565 5.79 43.53 0.60
CA ALA A 565 4.54 42.99 0.07
C ALA A 565 4.04 41.79 0.88
N LEU A 566 4.94 40.84 1.21
CA LEU A 566 4.63 39.71 2.09
C LEU A 566 4.14 40.19 3.47
N VAL A 567 4.85 41.13 4.10
CA VAL A 567 4.49 41.65 5.43
C VAL A 567 3.13 42.35 5.38
N ALA A 568 2.84 43.12 4.33
CA ALA A 568 1.54 43.76 4.15
C ALA A 568 0.42 42.73 4.01
N GLU A 569 0.61 41.70 3.17
CA GLU A 569 -0.37 40.61 3.01
C GLU A 569 -0.59 39.87 4.33
N ALA A 570 0.47 39.53 5.06
CA ALA A 570 0.39 38.83 6.35
C ALA A 570 -0.37 39.64 7.42
N ARG A 571 -0.23 40.97 7.42
CA ARG A 571 -0.92 41.86 8.36
C ARG A 571 -2.38 42.09 7.98
N ALA A 572 -2.68 42.15 6.68
CA ALA A 572 -4.04 42.33 6.19
C ALA A 572 -4.87 41.04 6.35
N SER A 573 -4.30 39.89 5.98
CA SER A 573 -4.93 38.58 6.06
C SER A 573 -3.90 37.50 6.42
N PRO A 574 -3.73 37.17 7.71
CA PRO A 574 -2.73 36.22 8.18
C PRO A 574 -3.06 34.78 7.75
N SER A 575 -2.62 34.43 6.54
CA SER A 575 -2.73 33.09 5.96
C SER A 575 -1.54 32.21 6.30
N ARG A 576 -1.72 30.88 6.23
CA ARG A 576 -0.62 29.91 6.42
C ARG A 576 0.57 30.23 5.51
N TRP A 577 0.32 30.50 4.24
CA TRP A 577 1.36 30.85 3.26
C TRP A 577 2.19 32.07 3.70
N ALA A 578 1.54 33.17 4.09
CA ALA A 578 2.24 34.41 4.44
C ALA A 578 3.06 34.26 5.72
N LEU A 579 2.45 33.64 6.75
CA LEU A 579 3.11 33.45 8.04
C LEU A 579 4.27 32.46 7.97
N ASP A 580 4.20 31.43 7.12
CA ASP A 580 5.29 30.45 6.99
C ASP A 580 6.53 31.07 6.33
N TRP A 581 6.35 31.95 5.34
CA TRP A 581 7.46 32.76 4.80
C TRP A 581 8.08 33.69 5.85
N LEU A 582 7.25 34.39 6.62
CA LEU A 582 7.73 35.24 7.71
C LEU A 582 8.49 34.43 8.77
N ALA A 583 8.05 33.22 9.07
CA ALA A 583 8.71 32.32 10.00
C ALA A 583 10.04 31.77 9.48
N ARG A 584 10.18 31.57 8.16
CA ARG A 584 11.39 31.03 7.55
C ARG A 584 12.48 32.09 7.38
N LEU A 585 12.10 33.27 6.88
CA LEU A 585 13.01 34.35 6.48
C LEU A 585 13.10 35.49 7.50
N GLY A 586 12.18 35.58 8.46
CA GLY A 586 12.10 36.69 9.40
C GLY A 586 13.28 36.77 10.37
N ASP A 587 13.54 37.99 10.83
CA ASP A 587 14.51 38.24 11.90
C ASP A 587 13.89 37.98 13.29
N ALA A 588 14.61 38.31 14.36
CA ALA A 588 14.12 38.15 15.72
C ALA A 588 12.84 38.96 16.00
N SER A 589 12.66 40.12 15.37
CA SER A 589 11.50 40.99 15.56
C SER A 589 10.23 40.39 14.95
N VAL A 590 10.35 39.83 13.74
CA VAL A 590 9.24 39.14 13.06
C VAL A 590 8.83 37.89 13.82
N HIS A 591 9.80 37.12 14.32
CA HIS A 591 9.49 35.96 15.14
C HIS A 591 8.80 36.34 16.46
N ALA A 592 9.22 37.43 17.11
CA ALA A 592 8.53 37.92 18.30
C ALA A 592 7.08 38.33 17.99
N TRP A 593 6.84 38.97 16.84
CA TRP A 593 5.50 39.28 16.36
C TRP A 593 4.68 38.02 16.09
N LEU A 594 5.23 36.99 15.46
CA LEU A 594 4.55 35.70 15.25
C LEU A 594 4.13 35.04 16.57
N VAL A 595 5.00 35.07 17.59
CA VAL A 595 4.66 34.55 18.92
C VAL A 595 3.55 35.37 19.58
N ALA A 596 3.57 36.70 19.43
CA ALA A 596 2.47 37.55 19.91
C ALA A 596 1.15 37.21 19.21
N GLN A 597 1.16 37.02 17.88
CA GLN A 597 -0.02 36.64 17.11
C GLN A 597 -0.56 35.27 17.51
N LEU A 598 0.31 34.28 17.74
CA LEU A 598 -0.11 32.98 18.29
C LEU A 598 -0.83 33.14 19.63
N ARG A 599 -0.37 34.07 20.48
CA ARG A 599 -0.98 34.30 21.80
C ARG A 599 -2.29 35.08 21.73
N GLU A 600 -2.40 36.05 20.83
CA GLU A 600 -3.60 36.89 20.68
C GLU A 600 -4.71 36.16 19.92
N ARG A 601 -4.37 35.47 18.84
CA ARG A 601 -5.29 34.81 17.91
C ARG A 601 -4.73 33.45 17.49
N PRO A 602 -4.80 32.43 18.36
CA PRO A 602 -4.29 31.11 18.04
C PRO A 602 -5.11 30.46 16.92
N GLY A 603 -4.42 29.82 16.00
CA GLY A 603 -5.05 29.06 14.91
C GLY A 603 -4.03 28.18 14.21
N PRO A 604 -4.46 27.34 13.25
CA PRO A 604 -3.56 26.43 12.54
C PRO A 604 -2.39 27.15 11.88
N ALA A 605 -2.65 28.26 11.19
CA ALA A 605 -1.62 29.04 10.49
C ALA A 605 -0.53 29.61 11.42
N THR A 606 -0.92 30.13 12.60
CA THR A 606 0.03 30.69 13.58
C THR A 606 0.82 29.59 14.29
N LEU A 607 0.24 28.41 14.53
CA LEU A 607 0.95 27.23 15.06
C LEU A 607 1.97 26.66 14.06
N TRP A 608 1.60 26.56 12.79
CA TRP A 608 2.53 26.18 11.71
C TRP A 608 3.71 27.15 11.63
N ALA A 609 3.44 28.45 11.59
CA ALA A 609 4.47 29.48 11.58
C ALA A 609 5.34 29.46 12.85
N ALA A 610 4.74 29.20 14.02
CA ALA A 610 5.48 29.02 15.27
C ALA A 610 6.48 27.86 15.16
N GLY A 611 6.05 26.70 14.66
CA GLY A 611 6.92 25.56 14.39
C GLY A 611 8.05 25.89 13.39
N SER A 612 7.73 26.54 12.27
CA SER A 612 8.71 26.93 11.24
C SER A 612 9.70 28.01 11.69
N SER A 613 9.36 28.81 12.71
CA SER A 613 10.27 29.81 13.27
C SER A 613 11.51 29.18 13.91
N GLY A 614 11.37 27.95 14.44
CA GLY A 614 12.42 27.27 15.19
C GLY A 614 12.73 27.93 16.54
N ARG A 615 11.92 28.86 17.04
CA ARG A 615 12.24 29.62 18.25
C ARG A 615 11.77 28.89 19.52
N PRO A 616 12.62 28.72 20.55
CA PRO A 616 12.19 28.13 21.83
C PRO A 616 10.99 28.86 22.46
N ARG A 617 10.93 30.20 22.35
CA ARG A 617 9.76 30.99 22.81
C ARG A 617 8.46 30.68 22.08
N ALA A 618 8.54 30.27 20.81
CA ALA A 618 7.37 29.85 20.05
C ALA A 618 6.87 28.48 20.51
N LEU A 619 7.80 27.58 20.86
CA LEU A 619 7.48 26.32 21.52
C LEU A 619 6.81 26.56 22.88
N GLU A 620 7.39 27.40 23.73
CA GLU A 620 6.81 27.74 25.04
C GLU A 620 5.38 28.28 24.92
N ALA A 621 5.12 29.16 23.95
CA ALA A 621 3.77 29.66 23.69
C ALA A 621 2.82 28.54 23.24
N ALA A 622 3.27 27.65 22.36
CA ALA A 622 2.48 26.50 21.90
C ALA A 622 2.17 25.49 23.03
N LEU A 623 3.07 25.36 24.02
CA LEU A 623 2.89 24.47 25.17
C LEU A 623 2.05 25.08 26.32
N GLU A 624 1.54 26.30 26.17
CA GLU A 624 0.62 26.88 27.15
C GLU A 624 -0.64 25.99 27.27
N PRO A 625 -1.16 25.72 28.49
CA PRO A 625 -2.30 24.81 28.70
C PRO A 625 -3.49 25.09 27.78
N ARG A 626 -3.82 26.37 27.58
CA ARG A 626 -4.91 26.80 26.68
C ARG A 626 -4.80 26.29 25.24
N LEU A 627 -3.59 26.04 24.73
CA LEU A 627 -3.35 25.55 23.36
C LEU A 627 -3.21 24.04 23.33
N LEU A 628 -2.40 23.45 24.23
CA LEU A 628 -2.25 22.00 24.31
C LEU A 628 -3.56 21.29 24.64
N GLU A 629 -4.42 21.93 25.43
CA GLU A 629 -5.73 21.42 25.83
C GLU A 629 -6.85 21.91 24.90
N HIS A 630 -6.54 22.64 23.83
CA HIS A 630 -7.55 23.04 22.85
C HIS A 630 -8.07 21.82 22.06
N PRO A 631 -9.39 21.64 21.86
CA PRO A 631 -9.94 20.47 21.16
C PRO A 631 -9.44 20.32 19.71
N SER A 632 -9.38 21.43 18.96
CA SER A 632 -8.96 21.41 17.56
C SER A 632 -7.48 21.77 17.32
N LEU A 633 -6.82 22.46 18.26
CA LEU A 633 -5.47 22.99 18.07
C LEU A 633 -4.40 22.22 18.84
N GLY A 634 -4.78 21.42 19.84
CA GLY A 634 -3.83 20.71 20.70
C GLY A 634 -2.88 19.78 19.94
N ARG A 635 -3.37 19.15 18.87
CA ARG A 635 -2.54 18.32 17.97
C ARG A 635 -1.42 19.12 17.30
N LEU A 636 -1.77 20.27 16.72
CA LEU A 636 -0.82 21.17 16.08
C LEU A 636 0.12 21.83 17.11
N ALA A 637 -0.38 22.14 18.30
CA ALA A 637 0.44 22.66 19.39
C ALA A 637 1.50 21.65 19.84
N GLY A 638 1.14 20.36 19.95
CA GLY A 638 2.11 19.28 20.20
C GLY A 638 3.13 19.13 19.07
N GLU A 639 2.70 19.28 17.82
CA GLU A 639 3.60 19.20 16.66
C GLU A 639 4.68 20.29 16.64
N VAL A 640 4.42 21.48 17.20
CA VAL A 640 5.46 22.50 17.38
C VAL A 640 6.64 21.94 18.21
N ALA A 641 6.37 21.09 19.20
CA ALA A 641 7.42 20.42 19.99
C ALA A 641 8.26 19.44 19.16
N CYS A 642 7.63 18.71 18.24
CA CYS A 642 8.34 17.84 17.30
C CYS A 642 9.26 18.67 16.38
N ARG A 643 8.72 19.72 15.76
CA ARG A 643 9.46 20.54 14.78
C ARG A 643 10.63 21.30 15.39
N ILE A 644 10.46 21.85 16.60
CA ILE A 644 11.49 22.70 17.22
C ILE A 644 12.45 21.87 18.06
N ALA A 645 11.91 21.08 18.99
CA ALA A 645 12.70 20.39 20.03
C ALA A 645 12.92 18.90 19.75
N GLY A 646 12.27 18.34 18.72
CA GLY A 646 12.45 16.93 18.36
C GLY A 646 11.74 15.95 19.27
N ALA A 647 10.58 16.33 19.83
CA ALA A 647 9.77 15.41 20.62
C ALA A 647 9.44 14.12 19.81
N PRO A 648 9.71 12.93 20.36
CA PRO A 648 9.49 11.66 19.65
C PRO A 648 7.99 11.39 19.52
N VAL A 649 7.45 11.38 18.29
CA VAL A 649 6.02 11.16 17.99
C VAL A 649 5.54 9.74 18.37
N GLU A 650 6.47 8.79 18.45
CA GLU A 650 6.22 7.39 18.74
C GLU A 650 6.18 7.08 20.25
N ASP A 651 6.54 8.04 21.09
CA ASP A 651 6.59 7.84 22.54
C ASP A 651 5.19 7.93 23.17
N ASP A 652 4.60 6.78 23.49
CA ASP A 652 3.26 6.69 24.09
C ASP A 652 3.17 7.37 25.48
N ALA A 653 4.29 7.73 26.11
CA ALA A 653 4.29 8.54 27.31
C ALA A 653 3.99 10.03 27.02
N LEU A 654 4.26 10.51 25.80
CA LEU A 654 4.02 11.90 25.38
C LEU A 654 2.74 12.05 24.55
N TRP A 655 2.21 10.96 24.00
CA TRP A 655 1.11 10.98 23.03
C TRP A 655 0.00 9.99 23.40
N LEU A 656 -1.24 10.45 23.34
CA LEU A 656 -2.42 9.68 23.70
C LEU A 656 -2.79 8.68 22.59
N ASP A 657 -2.89 7.40 22.98
CA ASP A 657 -3.06 6.25 22.08
C ASP A 657 -4.37 6.26 21.27
N ARG A 658 -5.43 6.85 21.82
CA ARG A 658 -6.77 6.89 21.20
C ARG A 658 -7.22 8.28 20.75
N GLY A 659 -6.36 9.28 20.86
CA GLY A 659 -6.67 10.65 20.45
C GLY A 659 -7.91 11.26 21.14
N ARG A 660 -8.34 10.72 22.29
CA ARG A 660 -9.34 11.29 23.20
C ARG A 660 -8.66 11.65 24.50
N ARG A 661 -8.98 12.82 25.06
CA ARG A 661 -8.58 13.18 26.41
C ARG A 661 -9.54 12.53 27.42
N PRO A 662 -9.06 12.22 28.63
CA PRO A 662 -9.92 11.73 29.72
C PRO A 662 -11.10 12.67 30.05
N SER A 663 -10.96 13.96 29.75
CA SER A 663 -11.97 15.00 29.97
C SER A 663 -12.98 15.18 28.84
N ASP A 664 -12.84 14.46 27.72
CA ASP A 664 -13.74 14.59 26.57
C ASP A 664 -15.07 13.87 26.89
N ASP A 665 -16.01 14.61 27.49
CA ASP A 665 -17.36 14.17 27.80
C ASP A 665 -18.11 13.77 26.49
N PRO A 666 -18.54 12.50 26.34
CA PRO A 666 -19.16 12.02 25.11
C PRO A 666 -20.39 12.81 24.68
N GLU A 667 -21.11 13.45 25.61
CA GLU A 667 -22.37 14.16 25.35
C GLU A 667 -22.18 15.64 24.97
N ARG A 668 -21.01 16.23 25.24
CA ARG A 668 -20.74 17.67 24.98
C ARG A 668 -20.03 17.95 23.66
N THR A 669 -19.72 16.94 22.86
CA THR A 669 -18.80 17.05 21.71
C THR A 669 -19.45 16.81 20.34
N LEU A 670 -20.77 16.93 20.24
CA LEU A 670 -21.43 17.12 18.95
C LEU A 670 -21.69 18.62 18.78
N PRO A 671 -21.07 19.30 17.80
CA PRO A 671 -21.49 20.65 17.45
C PRO A 671 -22.99 20.59 17.09
N ALA A 672 -23.75 21.61 17.46
CA ALA A 672 -25.07 21.79 16.86
C ALA A 672 -24.86 21.81 15.34
N LEU A 673 -25.51 20.90 14.63
CA LEU A 673 -25.55 20.91 13.17
C LEU A 673 -26.31 22.18 12.79
N GLU A 674 -25.60 23.25 12.49
CA GLU A 674 -26.17 24.39 11.76
C GLU A 674 -26.51 23.88 10.35
N ASP A 675 -27.70 24.21 9.85
CA ASP A 675 -28.28 23.69 8.60
C ASP A 675 -27.42 23.96 7.34
N ASP A 676 -26.37 24.79 7.45
CA ASP A 676 -25.41 25.09 6.37
C ASP A 676 -24.24 24.10 6.28
N ALA A 677 -24.10 23.14 7.21
CA ALA A 677 -23.01 22.15 7.23
C ALA A 677 -23.22 20.94 6.29
N LEU A 678 -24.21 20.98 5.40
CA LEU A 678 -24.49 19.91 4.43
C LEU A 678 -23.47 19.83 3.28
N GLU A 679 -22.54 20.80 3.18
CA GLU A 679 -21.38 20.78 2.26
C GLU A 679 -20.05 20.43 2.96
N ALA A 680 -20.07 19.93 4.20
CA ALA A 680 -18.83 19.55 4.88
C ALA A 680 -18.14 18.37 4.16
N GLU A 681 -16.93 18.62 3.64
CA GLU A 681 -16.03 17.60 3.09
C GLU A 681 -15.96 16.38 4.03
N LEU A 682 -16.44 15.23 3.55
CA LEU A 682 -16.45 13.94 4.26
C LEU A 682 -15.04 13.35 4.47
N VAL A 683 -13.99 14.09 4.13
CA VAL A 683 -12.58 13.72 4.31
C VAL A 683 -12.05 14.45 5.55
N PRO A 684 -11.60 13.74 6.61
CA PRO A 684 -11.04 14.38 7.79
C PRO A 684 -9.86 15.30 7.41
N HIS A 685 -9.88 16.55 7.88
CA HIS A 685 -8.77 17.50 7.72
C HIS A 685 -7.42 16.87 8.10
N GLU A 686 -6.36 17.12 7.33
CA GLU A 686 -5.05 16.44 7.47
C GLU A 686 -4.46 16.54 8.89
N ASP A 687 -4.78 17.61 9.62
CA ASP A 687 -4.37 17.84 11.00
C ASP A 687 -4.94 16.82 12.01
N LEU A 688 -6.02 16.11 11.66
CA LEU A 688 -6.57 15.02 12.47
C LEU A 688 -5.69 13.75 12.42
N ALA A 689 -4.78 13.65 11.45
CA ALA A 689 -3.84 12.54 11.35
C ALA A 689 -2.67 12.63 12.36
N VAL A 690 -2.50 13.78 13.01
CA VAL A 690 -1.47 14.03 14.04
C VAL A 690 -1.89 13.39 15.36
N ARG A 691 -0.94 12.79 16.09
CA ARG A 691 -1.23 12.25 17.42
C ARG A 691 -1.63 13.36 18.38
N LEU A 692 -2.54 13.05 19.31
CA LEU A 692 -2.94 13.99 20.34
C LEU A 692 -1.89 13.95 21.45
N PRO A 693 -1.26 15.08 21.83
CA PRO A 693 -0.28 15.08 22.92
C PRO A 693 -0.97 14.90 24.27
N ASP A 694 -0.26 14.30 25.22
CA ASP A 694 -0.57 14.44 26.64
C ASP A 694 -0.03 15.81 27.12
N PRO A 695 -0.90 16.76 27.53
CA PRO A 695 -0.47 18.10 27.88
C PRO A 695 0.51 18.15 29.06
N GLU A 696 0.30 17.31 30.08
CA GLU A 696 1.13 17.32 31.28
C GLU A 696 2.48 16.66 31.02
N ALA A 697 2.47 15.52 30.33
CA ALA A 697 3.69 14.81 29.99
C ALA A 697 4.58 15.63 29.04
N LEU A 698 3.99 16.26 28.01
CA LEU A 698 4.75 17.04 27.04
C LEU A 698 5.33 18.33 27.66
N ARG A 699 4.58 19.02 28.54
CA ARG A 699 5.11 20.17 29.30
C ARG A 699 6.25 19.77 30.23
N SER A 700 6.08 18.65 30.95
CA SER A 700 7.12 18.12 31.85
C SER A 700 8.38 17.72 31.09
N TRP A 701 8.20 17.08 29.93
CA TRP A 701 9.29 16.72 29.02
C TRP A 701 10.08 17.93 28.54
N TRP A 702 9.40 19.03 28.19
CA TRP A 702 10.05 20.28 27.77
C TRP A 702 10.75 20.98 28.93
N ALA A 703 10.14 21.03 30.11
CA ALA A 703 10.72 21.66 31.30
C ALA A 703 12.09 21.07 31.67
N GLN A 704 12.26 19.76 31.47
CA GLN A 704 13.53 19.06 31.71
C GLN A 704 14.62 19.34 30.66
N ARG A 705 14.24 19.88 29.50
CA ARG A 705 15.13 20.03 28.32
C ARG A 705 15.41 21.48 27.95
N ARG A 706 14.54 22.42 28.33
CA ARG A 706 14.60 23.82 27.88
C ARG A 706 15.94 24.51 28.13
N ASP A 707 16.65 24.13 29.21
CA ASP A 707 17.93 24.75 29.57
C ASP A 707 19.06 24.41 28.58
N ALA A 708 18.87 23.37 27.74
CA ALA A 708 19.77 23.06 26.64
C ALA A 708 19.53 23.91 25.37
N PHE A 709 18.50 24.76 25.37
CA PHE A 709 18.10 25.58 24.22
C PHE A 709 18.38 27.06 24.48
N ASP A 710 19.23 27.67 23.67
CA ASP A 710 19.51 29.10 23.69
C ASP A 710 18.31 29.88 23.10
N PRO A 711 17.65 30.77 23.88
CA PRO A 711 16.49 31.53 23.42
C PRO A 711 16.79 32.47 22.23
N SER A 712 18.05 32.84 22.03
CA SER A 712 18.50 33.70 20.93
C SER A 712 18.71 32.95 19.61
N GLN A 713 18.78 31.61 19.65
CA GLN A 713 18.99 30.75 18.50
C GLN A 713 17.68 30.21 17.92
N ARG A 714 17.78 29.61 16.74
CA ARG A 714 16.71 28.83 16.11
C ARG A 714 17.10 27.36 16.16
N TYR A 715 16.11 26.48 16.18
CA TYR A 715 16.27 25.04 16.21
C TYR A 715 15.38 24.38 15.16
N CYS A 716 15.84 23.25 14.64
CA CYS A 716 15.08 22.35 13.81
C CYS A 716 15.33 20.95 14.35
N TRP A 717 14.26 20.29 14.81
CA TRP A 717 14.28 18.93 15.33
C TRP A 717 15.30 18.71 16.46
N GLY A 718 15.30 19.61 17.45
CA GLY A 718 16.18 19.52 18.62
C GLY A 718 17.64 19.87 18.34
N ARG A 719 17.99 20.28 17.11
CA ARG A 719 19.34 20.70 16.72
C ARG A 719 19.36 22.19 16.38
N PRO A 720 20.46 22.92 16.67
CA PRO A 720 20.59 24.29 16.22
C PRO A 720 20.36 24.41 14.71
N PHE A 721 19.66 25.46 14.29
CA PHE A 721 19.25 25.67 12.91
C PHE A 721 20.48 25.97 12.04
N ALA A 722 21.00 24.91 11.42
CA ALA A 722 22.15 24.93 10.53
C ALA A 722 21.89 23.98 9.36
N LEU A 723 22.62 24.16 8.26
CA LEU A 723 22.45 23.37 7.04
C LEU A 723 22.46 21.84 7.28
N PRO A 724 23.35 21.26 8.11
CA PRO A 724 23.31 19.82 8.40
C PRO A 724 22.02 19.37 9.11
N ALA A 725 21.51 20.19 10.03
CA ALA A 725 20.26 19.90 10.75
C ALA A 725 19.06 19.98 9.81
N VAL A 726 19.00 21.00 8.93
CA VAL A 726 17.96 21.13 7.92
C VAL A 726 17.99 19.94 6.95
N ARG A 727 19.17 19.52 6.49
CA ARG A 727 19.31 18.37 5.60
C ARG A 727 18.83 17.06 6.27
N ALA A 728 19.26 16.81 7.50
CA ALA A 728 18.79 15.64 8.25
C ALA A 728 17.26 15.68 8.45
N ALA A 729 16.71 16.86 8.76
CA ALA A 729 15.28 17.03 8.91
C ALA A 729 14.53 16.79 7.58
N LEU A 730 15.08 17.22 6.44
CA LEU A 730 14.49 16.84 5.17
C LEU A 730 14.43 15.32 5.06
N ASP A 731 15.52 14.59 5.28
CA ASP A 731 15.56 13.14 5.04
C ASP A 731 14.70 12.33 6.01
N GLU A 732 14.73 12.68 7.31
CA GLU A 732 14.15 11.86 8.37
C GLU A 732 12.75 12.33 8.80
N ALA A 733 12.37 13.58 8.58
CA ALA A 733 11.16 14.16 9.20
C ALA A 733 9.90 13.66 8.50
N PRO A 734 8.76 13.72 9.18
CA PRO A 734 7.47 13.64 8.52
C PRO A 734 7.42 14.55 7.29
N LEU A 735 6.97 14.04 6.15
CA LEU A 735 7.00 14.76 4.87
C LEU A 735 6.21 16.05 4.89
N ARG A 736 5.16 16.13 5.72
CA ARG A 736 4.43 17.38 5.95
C ARG A 736 5.28 18.52 6.53
N HIS A 737 6.48 18.22 7.01
CA HIS A 737 7.42 19.23 7.52
C HIS A 737 8.28 19.87 6.45
N ARG A 738 8.31 19.29 5.24
CA ARG A 738 9.12 19.77 4.13
C ARG A 738 8.58 21.03 3.49
#